data_AF-A0A0D6DVT1-F1
#
_entry.id   AF-A0A0D6DVT1-F1
#
_cell.length_a   1.000
_cell.length_b   1.000
_cell.length_c   1.000
_cell.angle_alpha   90.00
_cell.angle_beta   90.00
_cell.angle_gamma   90.00
#
_symmetry.space_group_name_H-M   'P 1'
#
loop_
_entity.id
_entity.type
_entity.pdbx_description
1 polymer ?
#
loop_
_entity_poly.entity_id
_entity_poly.type
_entity_poly.pdbx_seq_one_letter_code
_entity_poly.pdbx_strand_id
1 'polypeptide(L)'
;MSNKDSCWLTKKIADDRYQGYYLNDTSKIATTIADEFSVLFASMHKRNNQEDADIVFELVSDARLGQEGFEIVLENHVISILANHSKGLLYGFYHIYTVLAQGADIVSLTSIPDQSIRMINHWDNMDGSIERGYAGDSIFYKDNTFRRDFELIQQYARLLASVGINAISINNVNVHQVETRLILEENLPDVKFISDIFSHYGIKTYNAYSKYGDRDIYKGLTFWSPNINLFRDPRWGRGQETYGEDPYLTAQIGVAFIKGLQGDGKYLRLAACAKHFAVHSGPEEERHYFDAVVNPKDLSEFYLPQFEAAIKEADVEAFMGAYNAVNGQPACVNEQLIKEILLDKWGFEGHVVSDYMALEDVHENHHYTKTAAETMALAMKIGTNLCAGKISDALFEAVGKGLVTEDEIAASVVKLYTTRVRLGMFAADNDDDQIPYEVNASKAHEALSLKAAEKSMVLLKNDHFLPLEKGRINSVAVIGPTVRNIGALAGNYAGTANQYVTFDAGIRQVLSEDARVTYALGCHLYADHAESSLSRANERESEAVIAAAHADIAILCLGLDPTIEGEQGDSGNVYGSGDKASLSLPGQQKRLLEKVLATGKPVIVVLTAGSALSLDGLEGHPNVKAIIHAWYPGSHGGRALANILFGDASPSGKLPVTFYKDTVGLPDFSDYSMSERTYQNTQLEVLYPFGYGLTYGQAVVKSATLEDLALTITLTNTGEYACEEVLQVYAKIASEFAPKHHKLIAFERVVLPKAEDVQVTIHLKSDSFKVVNTQGEWIADGATAILSIDFGQPTADSLLKTISLTEVFG
;
A
#
# COMPACT_ATOMS: atom_id res chain seq x y z
N MET A 1 -4.92 -67.17 -0.74
CA MET A 1 -3.43 -67.11 -0.69
C MET A 1 -3.04 -66.63 0.72
N SER A 2 -1.77 -66.32 0.99
CA SER A 2 -1.30 -65.80 2.30
C SER A 2 -2.09 -64.53 2.72
N ASN A 3 -2.35 -64.21 3.99
CA ASN A 3 -1.66 -64.40 5.29
C ASN A 3 -0.48 -63.42 5.50
N LYS A 4 -0.60 -62.56 6.55
CA LYS A 4 0.36 -61.57 7.07
C LYS A 4 0.96 -60.52 6.10
N ASP A 5 0.53 -59.28 6.30
CA ASP A 5 1.29 -58.05 6.01
C ASP A 5 1.01 -56.98 7.11
N SER A 6 1.47 -57.25 8.33
CA SER A 6 1.71 -56.21 9.34
C SER A 6 2.93 -55.36 8.95
N CYS A 7 3.16 -54.20 9.59
CA CYS A 7 4.33 -53.36 9.30
C CYS A 7 5.64 -53.97 9.84
N TRP A 8 6.71 -53.91 9.05
CA TRP A 8 8.08 -54.32 9.44
C TRP A 8 9.09 -53.31 8.91
N LEU A 9 9.77 -52.59 9.80
CA LEU A 9 10.95 -51.77 9.46
C LEU A 9 12.23 -52.49 9.97
N THR A 10 13.39 -52.22 9.37
CA THR A 10 14.68 -52.77 9.85
C THR A 10 15.84 -51.79 9.69
N LYS A 11 16.68 -51.65 10.72
CA LYS A 11 17.91 -50.84 10.72
C LYS A 11 19.14 -51.75 10.82
N LYS A 12 20.18 -51.51 10.00
CA LYS A 12 21.47 -52.21 10.13
C LYS A 12 22.34 -51.53 11.19
N ILE A 13 22.86 -52.30 12.15
CA ILE A 13 23.63 -51.77 13.30
C ILE A 13 24.93 -52.56 13.48
N ALA A 14 25.80 -52.45 12.46
CA ALA A 14 27.09 -53.13 12.32
C ALA A 14 27.06 -54.67 12.28
N ASP A 15 28.17 -55.28 11.86
CA ASP A 15 28.46 -56.73 11.87
C ASP A 15 27.29 -57.63 11.38
N ASP A 16 26.66 -57.22 10.27
CA ASP A 16 25.49 -57.86 9.64
C ASP A 16 24.31 -58.17 10.57
N ARG A 17 24.23 -57.47 11.71
CA ARG A 17 23.06 -57.47 12.60
C ARG A 17 22.07 -56.39 12.18
N TYR A 18 20.79 -56.77 12.24
CA TYR A 18 19.65 -55.95 11.86
C TYR A 18 18.67 -55.90 13.03
N GLN A 19 18.26 -54.70 13.42
CA GLN A 19 17.25 -54.45 14.44
C GLN A 19 15.89 -54.23 13.75
N GLY A 20 14.84 -54.93 14.19
CA GLY A 20 13.50 -54.93 13.59
C GLY A 20 12.44 -54.21 14.43
N TYR A 21 11.47 -53.58 13.77
CA TYR A 21 10.41 -52.79 14.41
C TYR A 21 9.04 -53.25 13.92
N TYR A 22 8.08 -53.43 14.84
CA TYR A 22 6.74 -53.96 14.58
C TYR A 22 5.64 -53.00 15.09
N LEU A 23 4.91 -52.35 14.18
CA LEU A 23 3.68 -51.63 14.54
C LEU A 23 2.49 -52.60 14.48
N ASN A 24 1.80 -52.76 15.61
CA ASN A 24 0.59 -53.58 15.73
C ASN A 24 -0.71 -52.74 15.58
N ASP A 25 -0.64 -51.63 14.85
CA ASP A 25 -1.71 -50.65 14.69
C ASP A 25 -2.00 -50.40 13.20
N THR A 26 -3.27 -50.24 12.86
CA THR A 26 -3.76 -49.89 11.52
C THR A 26 -4.32 -48.46 11.44
N SER A 27 -4.06 -47.62 12.45
CA SER A 27 -4.45 -46.21 12.44
C SER A 27 -3.68 -45.41 11.38
N LYS A 28 -4.22 -44.23 11.03
CA LYS A 28 -3.55 -43.29 10.11
C LYS A 28 -2.12 -42.96 10.54
N ILE A 29 -1.79 -42.93 11.83
CA ILE A 29 -0.43 -42.60 12.27
C ILE A 29 0.55 -43.74 11.98
N ALA A 30 0.11 -45.00 12.04
CA ALA A 30 0.92 -46.13 11.61
C ALA A 30 1.18 -46.08 10.10
N THR A 31 0.21 -45.60 9.32
CA THR A 31 0.39 -45.30 7.88
C THR A 31 1.40 -44.16 7.68
N THR A 32 1.24 -43.02 8.36
CA THR A 32 2.17 -41.88 8.29
C THR A 32 3.61 -42.27 8.66
N ILE A 33 3.79 -43.03 9.75
CA ILE A 33 5.13 -43.50 10.16
C ILE A 33 5.72 -44.46 9.12
N ALA A 34 4.92 -45.34 8.53
CA ALA A 34 5.37 -46.24 7.46
C ALA A 34 5.76 -45.47 6.19
N ASP A 35 4.94 -44.51 5.75
CA ASP A 35 5.14 -43.76 4.50
C ASP A 35 6.30 -42.77 4.62
N GLU A 36 6.25 -41.85 5.60
CA GLU A 36 7.21 -40.74 5.74
C GLU A 36 8.63 -41.20 6.13
N PHE A 37 8.74 -42.29 6.91
CA PHE A 37 10.03 -42.77 7.43
C PHE A 37 10.54 -44.05 6.75
N SER A 38 9.80 -44.59 5.76
CA SER A 38 10.20 -45.73 4.92
C SER A 38 11.67 -45.70 4.46
N VAL A 39 12.13 -44.53 4.00
CA VAL A 39 13.47 -44.30 3.42
C VAL A 39 14.60 -44.50 4.44
N LEU A 40 14.35 -44.33 5.74
CA LEU A 40 15.36 -44.49 6.80
C LEU A 40 15.68 -45.96 7.14
N PHE A 41 14.88 -46.92 6.65
CA PHE A 41 14.96 -48.34 7.02
C PHE A 41 14.98 -49.27 5.78
N ALA A 42 15.50 -48.76 4.66
CA ALA A 42 15.27 -49.27 3.30
C ALA A 42 15.95 -50.60 2.89
N SER A 43 16.24 -51.53 3.81
CA SER A 43 16.82 -52.84 3.49
C SER A 43 16.03 -54.01 4.12
N MET A 44 14.94 -54.41 3.47
CA MET A 44 14.00 -55.43 3.99
C MET A 44 14.51 -56.88 3.84
N HIS A 45 14.30 -57.67 4.90
CA HIS A 45 14.07 -59.12 4.79
C HIS A 45 12.86 -59.50 5.65
N LYS A 46 11.85 -60.16 5.06
CA LYS A 46 10.66 -60.61 5.82
C LYS A 46 11.04 -61.68 6.85
N ARG A 47 10.91 -61.35 8.13
CA ARG A 47 10.70 -62.33 9.21
C ARG A 47 9.20 -62.44 9.52
N ASN A 48 8.79 -63.56 10.13
CA ASN A 48 7.39 -63.99 10.10
C ASN A 48 6.67 -64.00 11.46
N ASN A 49 7.30 -63.62 12.58
CA ASN A 49 6.70 -63.65 13.92
C ASN A 49 7.04 -62.41 14.76
N GLN A 50 6.14 -62.10 15.70
CA GLN A 50 6.22 -60.93 16.59
C GLN A 50 7.28 -61.07 17.70
N GLU A 51 7.67 -62.31 18.02
CA GLU A 51 8.70 -62.66 19.02
C GLU A 51 10.14 -62.33 18.57
N ASP A 52 10.29 -61.84 17.34
CA ASP A 52 11.56 -61.57 16.63
C ASP A 52 11.77 -60.06 16.38
N ALA A 53 10.98 -59.18 17.04
CA ALA A 53 10.97 -57.73 16.84
C ALA A 53 11.55 -56.97 18.05
N ASP A 54 12.52 -56.10 17.83
CA ASP A 54 13.21 -55.35 18.89
C ASP A 54 12.42 -54.15 19.41
N ILE A 55 11.51 -53.54 18.63
CA ILE A 55 10.63 -52.45 19.11
C ILE A 55 9.19 -52.70 18.68
N VAL A 56 8.24 -52.52 19.60
CA VAL A 56 6.79 -52.69 19.41
C VAL A 56 6.05 -51.40 19.74
N PHE A 57 4.93 -51.14 19.06
CA PHE A 57 4.01 -50.03 19.36
C PHE A 57 2.61 -50.57 19.67
N GLU A 58 2.02 -50.17 20.79
CA GLU A 58 0.73 -50.68 21.26
C GLU A 58 -0.15 -49.60 21.89
N LEU A 59 -1.39 -49.48 21.39
CA LEU A 59 -2.41 -48.63 22.01
C LEU A 59 -3.01 -49.37 23.22
N VAL A 60 -2.75 -48.84 24.42
CA VAL A 60 -3.21 -49.40 25.70
C VAL A 60 -4.37 -48.57 26.26
N SER A 61 -4.95 -49.02 27.38
CA SER A 61 -5.97 -48.27 28.13
C SER A 61 -5.48 -48.04 29.56
N ASP A 62 -4.59 -47.07 29.73
CA ASP A 62 -4.00 -46.68 31.01
C ASP A 62 -4.20 -45.19 31.28
N ALA A 63 -5.15 -44.88 32.17
CA ALA A 63 -5.52 -43.52 32.53
C ALA A 63 -4.35 -42.65 33.06
N ARG A 64 -3.21 -43.23 33.48
CA ARG A 64 -2.00 -42.47 33.84
C ARG A 64 -1.47 -41.63 32.68
N LEU A 65 -1.55 -42.13 31.44
CA LEU A 65 -0.82 -41.57 30.30
C LEU A 65 -1.51 -40.36 29.65
N GLY A 66 -2.76 -40.05 30.00
CA GLY A 66 -3.50 -38.95 29.38
C GLY A 66 -3.67 -39.10 27.86
N GLN A 67 -3.66 -38.00 27.10
CA GLN A 67 -3.73 -38.03 25.63
C GLN A 67 -2.37 -38.10 24.93
N GLU A 68 -1.29 -37.70 25.61
CA GLU A 68 0.01 -37.41 24.99
C GLU A 68 1.20 -38.03 25.75
N GLY A 69 0.96 -38.65 26.90
CA GLY A 69 1.95 -39.45 27.57
C GLY A 69 2.14 -40.83 26.93
N PHE A 70 3.28 -41.43 27.22
CA PHE A 70 3.68 -42.74 26.74
C PHE A 70 4.52 -43.47 27.79
N GLU A 71 4.64 -44.78 27.66
CA GLU A 71 5.50 -45.62 28.49
C GLU A 71 6.39 -46.47 27.58
N ILE A 72 7.69 -46.48 27.85
CA ILE A 72 8.67 -47.35 27.22
C ILE A 72 8.95 -48.50 28.19
N VAL A 73 8.84 -49.74 27.70
CA VAL A 73 9.07 -50.96 28.48
C VAL A 73 10.07 -51.84 27.73
N LEU A 74 11.17 -52.25 28.39
CA LEU A 74 12.12 -53.22 27.84
C LEU A 74 11.96 -54.59 28.52
N GLU A 75 11.53 -55.59 27.75
CA GLU A 75 11.43 -56.99 28.19
C GLU A 75 11.96 -57.94 27.11
N ASN A 76 12.80 -58.91 27.48
CA ASN A 76 13.32 -59.95 26.57
C ASN A 76 13.96 -59.43 25.26
N HIS A 77 14.61 -58.25 25.32
CA HIS A 77 15.18 -57.49 24.19
C HIS A 77 14.16 -56.82 23.25
N VAL A 78 12.86 -56.89 23.57
CA VAL A 78 11.78 -56.11 22.93
C VAL A 78 11.58 -54.80 23.69
N ILE A 79 11.36 -53.70 22.96
CA ILE A 79 11.12 -52.36 23.49
C ILE A 79 9.71 -51.91 23.09
N SER A 80 8.74 -52.03 23.99
CA SER A 80 7.36 -51.62 23.74
C SER A 80 7.14 -50.15 24.07
N ILE A 81 6.68 -49.36 23.10
CA ILE A 81 6.08 -48.04 23.34
C ILE A 81 4.57 -48.23 23.49
N LEU A 82 4.06 -47.89 24.68
CA LEU A 82 2.66 -47.97 25.07
C LEU A 82 2.08 -46.56 25.19
N ALA A 83 0.87 -46.31 24.68
CA ALA A 83 0.14 -45.06 24.93
C ALA A 83 -1.38 -45.22 24.76
N ASN A 84 -2.18 -44.33 25.34
CA ASN A 84 -3.65 -44.31 25.15
C ASN A 84 -4.07 -43.86 23.74
N HIS A 85 -3.24 -43.06 23.09
CA HIS A 85 -3.55 -42.41 21.82
C HIS A 85 -2.30 -42.36 20.93
N SER A 86 -2.55 -42.29 19.62
CA SER A 86 -1.52 -42.21 18.57
C SER A 86 -0.50 -41.09 18.77
N LYS A 87 -0.89 -39.95 19.34
CA LYS A 87 0.04 -38.87 19.73
C LYS A 87 1.11 -39.35 20.71
N GLY A 88 0.73 -40.07 21.75
CA GLY A 88 1.67 -40.62 22.74
C GLY A 88 2.64 -41.62 22.10
N LEU A 89 2.15 -42.52 21.23
CA LEU A 89 3.02 -43.43 20.46
C LEU A 89 4.05 -42.67 19.61
N LEU A 90 3.63 -41.58 18.96
CA LEU A 90 4.53 -40.73 18.17
C LEU A 90 5.57 -40.00 19.05
N TYR A 91 5.20 -39.53 20.23
CA TYR A 91 6.14 -38.90 21.16
C TYR A 91 7.11 -39.93 21.79
N GLY A 92 6.65 -41.15 22.05
CA GLY A 92 7.53 -42.27 22.42
C GLY A 92 8.51 -42.66 21.31
N PHE A 93 8.06 -42.63 20.05
CA PHE A 93 8.93 -42.83 18.89
C PHE A 93 10.04 -41.77 18.83
N TYR A 94 9.67 -40.49 18.91
CA TYR A 94 10.64 -39.40 18.89
C TYR A 94 11.60 -39.43 20.10
N HIS A 95 11.15 -39.91 21.26
CA HIS A 95 12.02 -40.13 22.41
C HIS A 95 13.07 -41.23 22.12
N ILE A 96 12.64 -42.42 21.69
CA ILE A 96 13.55 -43.52 21.32
C ILE A 96 14.51 -43.08 20.21
N TYR A 97 14.01 -42.39 19.17
CA TYR A 97 14.82 -41.85 18.09
C TYR A 97 15.90 -40.89 18.61
N THR A 98 15.56 -40.00 19.55
CA THR A 98 16.50 -39.04 20.14
C THR A 98 17.59 -39.74 20.97
N VAL A 99 17.21 -40.72 21.80
CA VAL A 99 18.13 -41.53 22.60
C VAL A 99 19.12 -42.30 21.71
N LEU A 100 18.61 -42.96 20.66
CA LEU A 100 19.44 -43.66 19.67
C LEU A 100 20.32 -42.72 18.84
N ALA A 101 19.84 -41.51 18.52
CA ALA A 101 20.62 -40.50 17.78
C ALA A 101 21.76 -39.90 18.61
N GLN A 102 21.64 -39.92 19.94
CA GLN A 102 22.69 -39.54 20.89
C GLN A 102 23.64 -40.70 21.23
N GLY A 103 23.40 -41.92 20.71
CA GLY A 103 24.21 -43.10 20.99
C GLY A 103 24.05 -43.65 22.41
N ALA A 104 22.96 -43.32 23.09
CA ALA A 104 22.65 -43.80 24.44
C ALA A 104 21.77 -45.06 24.41
N ASP A 105 21.85 -45.87 25.47
CA ASP A 105 20.99 -47.03 25.67
C ASP A 105 19.55 -46.61 25.96
N ILE A 106 18.58 -47.32 25.37
CA ILE A 106 17.15 -47.09 25.64
C ILE A 106 16.81 -47.73 27.00
N VAL A 107 16.13 -46.99 27.85
CA VAL A 107 15.70 -47.42 29.20
C VAL A 107 14.18 -47.34 29.35
N SER A 108 13.62 -48.16 30.23
CA SER A 108 12.18 -48.13 30.52
C SER A 108 11.82 -46.85 31.26
N LEU A 109 10.79 -46.13 30.81
CA LEU A 109 10.34 -44.88 31.41
C LEU A 109 8.88 -44.56 31.08
N THR A 110 8.16 -43.97 32.03
CA THR A 110 6.85 -43.35 31.81
C THR A 110 7.04 -41.85 31.60
N SER A 111 6.66 -41.32 30.44
CA SER A 111 6.70 -39.89 30.13
C SER A 111 5.28 -39.35 30.04
N ILE A 112 4.90 -38.49 30.98
CA ILE A 112 3.57 -37.86 31.04
C ILE A 112 3.75 -36.34 31.00
N PRO A 113 3.02 -35.58 30.18
CA PRO A 113 3.11 -34.13 30.20
C PRO A 113 2.47 -33.49 31.44
N ASP A 114 3.28 -32.95 32.35
CA ASP A 114 2.83 -32.19 33.55
C ASP A 114 2.11 -30.87 33.20
N GLN A 115 2.22 -30.41 31.95
CA GLN A 115 1.60 -29.20 31.41
C GLN A 115 1.09 -29.51 29.99
N SER A 116 -0.12 -29.08 29.67
CA SER A 116 -0.74 -29.21 28.34
C SER A 116 -0.21 -28.20 27.31
N ILE A 117 0.69 -27.30 27.72
CA ILE A 117 1.40 -26.33 26.88
C ILE A 117 2.86 -26.31 27.35
N ARG A 118 3.83 -26.30 26.44
CA ARG A 118 5.26 -26.20 26.77
C ARG A 118 5.94 -25.05 26.02
N MET A 119 6.74 -24.27 26.74
CA MET A 119 7.70 -23.29 26.21
C MET A 119 9.04 -23.48 26.94
N ILE A 120 10.16 -23.42 26.22
CA ILE A 120 11.53 -23.43 26.76
C ILE A 120 12.39 -22.49 25.91
N ASN A 121 13.35 -21.77 26.50
CA ASN A 121 14.26 -20.85 25.80
C ASN A 121 15.63 -20.73 26.50
N HIS A 122 16.64 -20.22 25.77
CA HIS A 122 18.02 -19.84 26.13
C HIS A 122 19.11 -20.92 26.28
N TRP A 123 20.37 -20.52 26.00
CA TRP A 123 21.60 -21.34 26.06
C TRP A 123 22.35 -21.20 27.40
N ASP A 124 23.24 -22.14 27.69
CA ASP A 124 24.72 -21.97 27.56
C ASP A 124 25.38 -23.37 27.54
N ASN A 125 26.66 -23.54 27.18
CA ASN A 125 27.36 -24.83 27.32
C ASN A 125 28.90 -24.79 27.44
N MET A 126 29.39 -24.49 28.64
CA MET A 126 30.08 -25.46 29.53
C MET A 126 31.36 -26.23 29.08
N ASP A 127 31.72 -26.38 27.80
CA ASP A 127 32.93 -27.15 27.39
C ASP A 127 34.20 -26.31 27.20
N GLY A 128 34.04 -24.99 27.09
CA GLY A 128 35.13 -24.01 27.03
C GLY A 128 35.74 -23.77 25.64
N SER A 129 35.17 -24.33 24.57
CA SER A 129 35.64 -24.12 23.21
C SER A 129 35.14 -22.80 22.59
N ILE A 130 36.03 -22.08 21.87
CA ILE A 130 35.72 -20.86 21.12
C ILE A 130 36.64 -20.79 19.89
N GLU A 131 36.10 -20.66 18.68
CA GLU A 131 36.80 -19.95 17.59
C GLU A 131 35.85 -19.42 16.50
N ARG A 132 36.37 -18.66 15.52
CA ARG A 132 35.60 -17.73 14.67
C ARG A 132 36.10 -17.65 13.22
N GLY A 133 35.20 -17.33 12.30
CA GLY A 133 35.48 -16.41 11.18
C GLY A 133 35.90 -17.02 9.84
N TYR A 134 35.69 -16.23 8.78
CA TYR A 134 35.88 -16.63 7.38
C TYR A 134 37.34 -16.83 6.97
N ALA A 135 37.66 -18.03 6.47
CA ALA A 135 38.75 -18.27 5.51
C ALA A 135 38.51 -19.59 4.75
N GLY A 136 38.02 -19.52 3.51
CA GLY A 136 37.74 -20.70 2.66
C GLY A 136 36.87 -20.37 1.45
N ASP A 137 36.70 -21.34 0.55
CA ASP A 137 35.83 -21.21 -0.64
C ASP A 137 34.35 -21.02 -0.26
N SER A 138 33.59 -20.37 -1.16
CA SER A 138 32.18 -20.04 -0.89
C SER A 138 31.30 -21.29 -0.81
N ILE A 139 30.73 -21.54 0.37
CA ILE A 139 29.80 -22.66 0.57
C ILE A 139 28.50 -22.53 -0.28
N PHE A 140 28.21 -21.37 -0.85
CA PHE A 140 27.02 -21.12 -1.68
C PHE A 140 27.30 -21.14 -3.18
N TYR A 141 28.55 -20.96 -3.60
CA TYR A 141 28.93 -20.86 -5.01
C TYR A 141 30.16 -21.69 -5.33
N LYS A 142 30.07 -22.49 -6.39
CA LYS A 142 31.22 -23.19 -6.98
C LYS A 142 31.26 -22.89 -8.47
N ASP A 143 32.47 -22.61 -8.98
CA ASP A 143 32.71 -22.31 -10.40
C ASP A 143 31.78 -21.19 -10.93
N ASN A 144 31.58 -20.14 -10.10
CA ASN A 144 30.64 -19.02 -10.29
C ASN A 144 29.15 -19.39 -10.49
N THR A 145 28.74 -20.61 -10.12
CA THR A 145 27.33 -21.05 -10.14
C THR A 145 26.80 -21.36 -8.74
N PHE A 146 25.51 -21.07 -8.50
CA PHE A 146 24.87 -21.32 -7.21
C PHE A 146 24.68 -22.82 -6.97
N ARG A 147 25.18 -23.31 -5.84
CA ARG A 147 25.14 -24.73 -5.47
C ARG A 147 23.74 -25.18 -5.08
N ARG A 148 23.19 -26.15 -5.81
CA ARG A 148 21.88 -26.77 -5.52
C ARG A 148 21.99 -28.07 -4.70
N ASP A 149 23.22 -28.53 -4.45
CA ASP A 149 23.59 -29.54 -3.47
C ASP A 149 23.66 -28.93 -2.06
N PHE A 150 22.47 -28.70 -1.47
CA PHE A 150 22.29 -28.02 -0.18
C PHE A 150 22.90 -28.73 1.03
N GLU A 151 23.52 -29.89 0.88
CA GLU A 151 24.02 -30.73 1.98
C GLU A 151 25.06 -30.01 2.86
N LEU A 152 26.09 -29.39 2.26
CA LEU A 152 27.06 -28.57 2.99
C LEU A 152 26.42 -27.32 3.63
N ILE A 153 25.39 -26.76 2.98
CA ILE A 153 24.67 -25.56 3.44
C ILE A 153 23.84 -25.90 4.69
N GLN A 154 23.16 -27.03 4.69
CA GLN A 154 22.39 -27.53 5.84
C GLN A 154 23.31 -27.94 7.00
N GLN A 155 24.48 -28.51 6.73
CA GLN A 155 25.48 -28.82 7.76
C GLN A 155 26.04 -27.53 8.40
N TYR A 156 26.38 -26.51 7.61
CA TYR A 156 26.84 -25.22 8.11
C TYR A 156 25.75 -24.42 8.85
N ALA A 157 24.50 -24.48 8.37
CA ALA A 157 23.34 -23.89 9.06
C ALA A 157 23.04 -24.59 10.39
N ARG A 158 23.17 -25.93 10.47
CA ARG A 158 23.06 -26.68 11.73
C ARG A 158 24.18 -26.34 12.71
N LEU A 159 25.42 -26.21 12.23
CA LEU A 159 26.56 -25.79 13.05
C LEU A 159 26.32 -24.40 13.65
N LEU A 160 25.93 -23.42 12.84
CA LEU A 160 25.67 -22.05 13.31
C LEU A 160 24.44 -21.97 14.22
N ALA A 161 23.38 -22.73 13.94
CA ALA A 161 22.24 -22.86 14.85
C ALA A 161 22.60 -23.55 16.19
N SER A 162 23.60 -24.44 16.23
CA SER A 162 24.06 -25.07 17.49
C SER A 162 24.85 -24.13 18.39
N VAL A 163 25.51 -23.11 17.82
CA VAL A 163 26.01 -21.92 18.56
C VAL A 163 25.02 -20.75 18.50
N GLY A 164 23.74 -21.06 18.26
CA GLY A 164 22.59 -20.16 18.28
C GLY A 164 22.63 -18.94 17.38
N ILE A 165 23.53 -18.89 16.39
CA ILE A 165 23.43 -18.01 15.23
C ILE A 165 22.31 -18.57 14.35
N ASN A 166 21.08 -18.31 14.78
CA ASN A 166 19.83 -18.84 14.23
C ASN A 166 19.42 -18.17 12.90
N ALA A 167 20.17 -17.17 12.45
CA ALA A 167 20.06 -16.59 11.11
C ALA A 167 21.46 -16.36 10.53
N ILE A 168 21.73 -16.95 9.36
CA ILE A 168 22.82 -16.52 8.49
C ILE A 168 22.24 -15.46 7.56
N SER A 169 22.77 -14.24 7.62
CA SER A 169 22.52 -13.27 6.55
C SER A 169 23.33 -13.66 5.32
N ILE A 170 22.75 -14.50 4.46
CA ILE A 170 23.05 -14.44 3.02
C ILE A 170 22.30 -13.22 2.51
N ASN A 171 22.82 -12.03 2.84
CA ASN A 171 22.37 -10.81 2.19
C ASN A 171 22.66 -10.92 0.69
N ASN A 172 21.79 -10.33 -0.12
CA ASN A 172 22.02 -10.32 -1.56
C ASN A 172 23.01 -9.21 -1.94
N VAL A 173 24.26 -9.37 -1.50
CA VAL A 173 25.42 -8.55 -1.89
C VAL A 173 25.83 -8.76 -3.37
N ASN A 174 25.09 -9.58 -4.12
CA ASN A 174 25.34 -9.88 -5.53
C ASN A 174 24.03 -9.98 -6.35
N VAL A 175 23.08 -9.06 -6.14
CA VAL A 175 22.10 -8.71 -7.19
C VAL A 175 22.51 -7.41 -7.86
N HIS A 176 22.27 -7.39 -9.17
CA HIS A 176 22.94 -6.50 -10.12
C HIS A 176 22.23 -5.15 -10.25
N GLN A 177 22.96 -4.18 -10.82
CA GLN A 177 22.59 -2.78 -11.11
C GLN A 177 21.22 -2.52 -11.82
N VAL A 178 20.48 -3.54 -12.22
CA VAL A 178 19.55 -3.49 -13.36
C VAL A 178 18.06 -3.69 -12.99
N GLU A 179 17.72 -4.06 -11.75
CA GLU A 179 16.33 -4.41 -11.38
C GLU A 179 15.76 -3.53 -10.24
N THR A 180 15.14 -2.39 -10.62
CA THR A 180 14.34 -1.53 -9.71
C THR A 180 13.21 -0.81 -10.47
N ARG A 181 11.95 -0.95 -10.01
CA ARG A 181 10.71 -0.38 -10.61
C ARG A 181 9.80 0.34 -9.57
N LEU A 182 8.89 1.24 -10.00
CA LEU A 182 7.86 2.08 -9.30
C LEU A 182 7.80 3.46 -9.99
N ILE A 183 6.70 4.13 -10.40
CA ILE A 183 5.24 3.88 -10.56
C ILE A 183 4.87 4.41 -11.97
N LEU A 184 4.11 3.64 -12.77
CA LEU A 184 3.88 3.76 -14.24
C LEU A 184 2.80 2.81 -14.74
N GLU A 185 2.43 2.80 -16.04
CA GLU A 185 1.69 1.67 -16.63
C GLU A 185 2.48 0.35 -16.45
N GLU A 186 3.79 0.33 -16.74
CA GLU A 186 4.65 -0.87 -16.49
C GLU A 186 5.03 -1.12 -15.02
N ASN A 187 4.73 -0.16 -14.13
CA ASN A 187 4.97 -0.25 -12.68
C ASN A 187 3.65 -0.16 -11.87
N LEU A 188 2.50 -0.34 -12.54
CA LEU A 188 1.25 -0.74 -11.90
C LEU A 188 1.44 -2.08 -11.16
N PRO A 189 2.28 -3.03 -11.62
CA PRO A 189 2.76 -4.13 -10.79
C PRO A 189 3.33 -3.74 -9.42
N ASP A 190 3.96 -2.56 -9.26
CA ASP A 190 4.48 -2.12 -7.96
C ASP A 190 3.43 -1.41 -7.08
N VAL A 191 2.48 -0.66 -7.66
CA VAL A 191 1.30 -0.16 -6.92
C VAL A 191 0.44 -1.34 -6.47
N LYS A 192 0.26 -2.31 -7.37
CA LYS A 192 -0.29 -3.63 -7.10
C LYS A 192 0.50 -4.32 -5.99
N PHE A 193 1.83 -4.29 -5.97
CA PHE A 193 2.66 -4.90 -4.90
C PHE A 193 2.58 -4.19 -3.54
N ILE A 194 2.53 -2.85 -3.50
CA ILE A 194 2.25 -2.10 -2.26
C ILE A 194 0.88 -2.53 -1.70
N SER A 195 -0.10 -2.67 -2.58
CA SER A 195 -1.46 -3.07 -2.25
C SER A 195 -1.59 -4.59 -1.96
N ASP A 196 -0.74 -5.44 -2.55
CA ASP A 196 -0.55 -6.88 -2.24
C ASP A 196 -0.06 -7.06 -0.79
N ILE A 197 0.84 -6.18 -0.37
CA ILE A 197 1.34 -6.08 1.01
C ILE A 197 0.25 -5.56 1.96
N PHE A 198 -0.58 -4.60 1.54
CA PHE A 198 -1.75 -4.17 2.33
C PHE A 198 -2.84 -5.25 2.39
N SER A 199 -2.98 -6.10 1.38
CA SER A 199 -3.97 -7.18 1.39
C SER A 199 -3.52 -8.38 2.22
N HIS A 200 -2.22 -8.72 2.22
CA HIS A 200 -1.63 -9.55 3.27
C HIS A 200 -1.85 -8.95 4.66
N TYR A 201 -1.62 -7.64 4.86
CA TYR A 201 -1.85 -6.96 6.14
C TYR A 201 -3.30 -7.10 6.60
N GLY A 202 -4.28 -6.86 5.71
CA GLY A 202 -5.70 -7.01 6.00
C GLY A 202 -6.07 -8.42 6.45
N ILE A 203 -5.72 -9.44 5.65
CA ILE A 203 -6.07 -10.84 5.95
C ILE A 203 -5.50 -11.29 7.29
N LYS A 204 -4.21 -11.12 7.53
CA LYS A 204 -3.59 -11.61 8.76
C LYS A 204 -4.04 -10.84 9.99
N THR A 205 -4.50 -9.60 9.82
CA THR A 205 -5.16 -8.80 10.87
C THR A 205 -6.57 -9.33 11.16
N TYR A 206 -7.38 -9.58 10.14
CA TYR A 206 -8.67 -10.27 10.25
C TYR A 206 -8.54 -11.66 10.88
N ASN A 207 -7.55 -12.45 10.47
CA ASN A 207 -7.29 -13.80 10.98
C ASN A 207 -6.74 -13.78 12.42
N ALA A 208 -6.03 -12.73 12.84
CA ALA A 208 -5.64 -12.55 14.23
C ALA A 208 -6.85 -12.16 15.10
N TYR A 209 -7.60 -11.11 14.75
CA TYR A 209 -8.77 -10.66 15.50
C TYR A 209 -9.88 -11.73 15.57
N SER A 210 -10.15 -12.44 14.46
CA SER A 210 -11.12 -13.53 14.41
C SER A 210 -10.80 -14.69 15.36
N LYS A 211 -9.51 -14.97 15.63
CA LYS A 211 -9.07 -15.98 16.61
C LYS A 211 -9.37 -15.56 18.06
N TYR A 212 -9.47 -14.25 18.33
CA TYR A 212 -9.95 -13.69 19.59
C TYR A 212 -11.47 -13.39 19.60
N GLY A 213 -12.18 -13.68 18.49
CA GLY A 213 -13.62 -13.43 18.33
C GLY A 213 -13.98 -12.00 17.92
N ASP A 214 -13.00 -11.11 17.78
CA ASP A 214 -13.16 -9.71 17.41
C ASP A 214 -13.38 -9.56 15.90
N ARG A 215 -14.44 -8.82 15.51
CA ARG A 215 -14.90 -8.62 14.13
C ARG A 215 -15.49 -7.21 13.92
N ASP A 216 -14.99 -6.25 14.68
CA ASP A 216 -15.41 -4.85 14.62
C ASP A 216 -14.96 -4.15 13.32
N ILE A 217 -15.34 -2.88 13.17
CA ILE A 217 -14.93 -2.00 12.06
C ILE A 217 -13.38 -1.96 11.94
N TYR A 218 -12.88 -1.82 10.71
CA TYR A 218 -11.46 -1.89 10.32
C TYR A 218 -10.77 -3.26 10.48
N LYS A 219 -11.52 -4.35 10.77
CA LYS A 219 -10.96 -5.71 11.00
C LYS A 219 -11.46 -6.76 10.00
N GLY A 220 -12.18 -6.34 8.95
CA GLY A 220 -12.75 -7.22 7.92
C GLY A 220 -11.86 -7.42 6.69
N LEU A 221 -12.37 -8.19 5.71
CA LEU A 221 -11.72 -8.45 4.42
C LEU A 221 -12.25 -7.55 3.27
N THR A 222 -13.25 -6.72 3.53
CA THR A 222 -13.72 -5.68 2.60
C THR A 222 -13.05 -4.36 2.97
N PHE A 223 -12.36 -3.74 2.01
CA PHE A 223 -11.63 -2.50 2.19
C PHE A 223 -12.31 -1.39 1.40
N TRP A 224 -12.72 -0.31 2.08
CA TRP A 224 -13.35 0.87 1.50
C TRP A 224 -12.31 1.79 0.82
N SER A 225 -11.64 1.24 -0.19
CA SER A 225 -10.48 1.80 -0.88
C SER A 225 -10.34 1.13 -2.26
N PRO A 226 -9.87 1.83 -3.32
CA PRO A 226 -9.36 3.20 -3.32
C PRO A 226 -10.43 4.30 -3.41
N ASN A 227 -10.09 5.48 -2.90
CA ASN A 227 -10.78 6.71 -3.25
C ASN A 227 -10.25 7.20 -4.61
N ILE A 228 -11.13 7.27 -5.61
CA ILE A 228 -10.84 7.64 -6.99
C ILE A 228 -11.74 8.81 -7.47
N ASN A 229 -12.19 9.65 -6.53
CA ASN A 229 -12.69 10.98 -6.89
C ASN A 229 -11.57 11.87 -7.44
N LEU A 230 -11.90 12.89 -8.24
CA LEU A 230 -10.92 13.86 -8.70
C LEU A 230 -10.66 14.95 -7.65
N PHE A 231 -9.41 15.36 -7.52
CA PHE A 231 -9.00 16.53 -6.75
C PHE A 231 -9.20 17.83 -7.57
N ARG A 232 -10.43 18.08 -8.02
CA ARG A 232 -10.79 19.18 -8.94
C ARG A 232 -10.61 20.61 -8.38
N ASP A 233 -10.59 20.75 -7.06
CA ASP A 233 -10.48 22.02 -6.34
C ASP A 233 -9.40 21.90 -5.25
N PRO A 234 -8.32 22.69 -5.29
CA PRO A 234 -7.18 22.55 -4.38
C PRO A 234 -7.54 22.81 -2.90
N ARG A 235 -8.70 23.42 -2.61
CA ARG A 235 -9.15 23.72 -1.24
C ARG A 235 -9.56 22.47 -0.46
N TRP A 236 -10.05 21.43 -1.14
CA TRP A 236 -10.67 20.26 -0.53
C TRP A 236 -9.78 19.55 0.51
N GLY A 237 -10.36 19.21 1.66
CA GLY A 237 -9.66 18.53 2.77
C GLY A 237 -9.30 17.07 2.48
N ARG A 238 -10.19 16.34 1.80
CA ARG A 238 -10.00 14.92 1.47
C ARG A 238 -9.24 14.66 0.16
N GLY A 239 -8.80 15.70 -0.54
CA GLY A 239 -8.01 15.53 -1.77
C GLY A 239 -6.73 14.68 -1.58
N GLN A 240 -6.21 14.64 -0.34
CA GLN A 240 -5.10 13.77 0.10
C GLN A 240 -5.36 12.26 -0.08
N GLU A 241 -6.63 11.84 -0.15
CA GLU A 241 -7.04 10.44 -0.30
C GLU A 241 -7.04 9.98 -1.77
N THR A 242 -6.89 10.91 -2.72
CA THR A 242 -7.09 10.68 -4.16
C THR A 242 -5.78 10.64 -4.93
N TYR A 243 -5.84 10.20 -6.20
CA TYR A 243 -4.68 10.17 -7.09
C TYR A 243 -4.50 11.44 -7.95
N GLY A 244 -5.22 12.52 -7.62
CA GLY A 244 -5.03 13.84 -8.23
C GLY A 244 -6.20 14.33 -9.08
N GLU A 245 -5.92 15.26 -9.99
CA GLU A 245 -6.94 16.00 -10.75
C GLU A 245 -7.25 15.44 -12.15
N ASP A 246 -6.50 14.43 -12.60
CA ASP A 246 -6.60 13.88 -13.96
C ASP A 246 -7.34 12.53 -14.01
N PRO A 247 -8.36 12.36 -14.87
CA PRO A 247 -9.11 11.11 -14.96
C PRO A 247 -8.28 9.91 -15.42
N TYR A 248 -7.34 10.10 -16.35
CA TYR A 248 -6.53 9.00 -16.89
C TYR A 248 -5.48 8.53 -15.87
N LEU A 249 -4.76 9.46 -15.23
CA LEU A 249 -3.86 9.15 -14.12
C LEU A 249 -4.58 8.41 -12.99
N THR A 250 -5.75 8.93 -12.59
CA THR A 250 -6.56 8.35 -11.50
C THR A 250 -7.07 6.95 -11.87
N ALA A 251 -7.49 6.73 -13.13
CA ALA A 251 -7.86 5.42 -13.64
C ALA A 251 -6.71 4.42 -13.58
N GLN A 252 -5.51 4.77 -14.10
CA GLN A 252 -4.39 3.83 -14.14
C GLN A 252 -3.92 3.44 -12.73
N ILE A 253 -3.77 4.40 -11.81
CA ILE A 253 -3.35 4.12 -10.42
C ILE A 253 -4.45 3.35 -9.67
N GLY A 254 -5.73 3.70 -9.84
CA GLY A 254 -6.86 3.00 -9.23
C GLY A 254 -6.96 1.53 -9.66
N VAL A 255 -6.88 1.27 -10.97
CA VAL A 255 -6.86 -0.10 -11.56
C VAL A 255 -5.75 -0.95 -10.95
N ALA A 256 -4.56 -0.40 -10.76
CA ALA A 256 -3.43 -1.10 -10.15
C ALA A 256 -3.62 -1.38 -8.67
N PHE A 257 -4.13 -0.40 -7.93
CA PHE A 257 -4.36 -0.51 -6.50
C PHE A 257 -5.44 -1.56 -6.20
N ILE A 258 -6.53 -1.57 -6.98
CA ILE A 258 -7.59 -2.60 -6.93
C ILE A 258 -7.01 -3.99 -7.18
N LYS A 259 -6.22 -4.18 -8.24
CA LYS A 259 -5.57 -5.47 -8.55
C LYS A 259 -4.62 -5.96 -7.44
N GLY A 260 -4.07 -5.07 -6.62
CA GLY A 260 -3.22 -5.44 -5.49
C GLY A 260 -4.01 -5.81 -4.24
N LEU A 261 -5.15 -5.15 -4.01
CA LEU A 261 -6.06 -5.54 -2.94
C LEU A 261 -6.65 -6.91 -3.23
N GLN A 262 -7.06 -7.14 -4.48
CA GLN A 262 -7.79 -8.34 -4.90
C GLN A 262 -6.88 -9.54 -5.20
N GLY A 263 -5.66 -9.30 -5.70
CA GLY A 263 -4.73 -10.37 -6.12
C GLY A 263 -5.15 -11.09 -7.40
N ASP A 264 -4.29 -11.98 -7.89
CA ASP A 264 -4.52 -12.80 -9.12
C ASP A 264 -4.86 -14.27 -8.77
N GLY A 265 -5.35 -14.52 -7.55
CA GLY A 265 -5.53 -15.86 -6.98
C GLY A 265 -6.82 -16.56 -7.43
N LYS A 266 -6.99 -17.81 -6.96
CA LYS A 266 -8.27 -18.56 -7.05
C LYS A 266 -9.39 -17.84 -6.27
N TYR A 267 -9.01 -17.12 -5.22
CA TYR A 267 -9.87 -16.32 -4.36
C TYR A 267 -9.43 -14.85 -4.42
N LEU A 268 -10.37 -13.94 -4.20
CA LEU A 268 -10.06 -12.56 -3.86
C LEU A 268 -9.32 -12.54 -2.53
N ARG A 269 -8.20 -11.82 -2.48
CA ARG A 269 -7.41 -11.61 -1.27
C ARG A 269 -8.11 -10.64 -0.31
N LEU A 270 -8.46 -9.45 -0.81
CA LEU A 270 -9.45 -8.56 -0.22
C LEU A 270 -10.52 -8.20 -1.25
N ALA A 271 -11.67 -7.74 -0.77
CA ALA A 271 -12.67 -7.10 -1.60
C ALA A 271 -12.35 -5.59 -1.64
N ALA A 272 -11.88 -5.11 -2.79
CA ALA A 272 -11.65 -3.69 -3.02
C ALA A 272 -12.97 -2.96 -3.29
N CYS A 273 -13.02 -1.67 -2.97
CA CYS A 273 -14.22 -0.87 -3.09
C CYS A 273 -13.91 0.51 -3.67
N ALA A 274 -14.29 0.73 -4.93
CA ALA A 274 -14.14 2.04 -5.56
C ALA A 274 -15.06 3.06 -4.86
N LYS A 275 -14.50 4.17 -4.39
CA LYS A 275 -15.26 5.24 -3.70
C LYS A 275 -14.83 6.65 -4.14
N HIS A 276 -15.64 7.68 -3.92
CA HIS A 276 -17.05 7.68 -3.53
C HIS A 276 -17.90 7.92 -4.78
N PHE A 277 -18.79 6.99 -5.09
CA PHE A 277 -19.54 6.93 -6.34
C PHE A 277 -20.83 7.76 -6.26
N ALA A 278 -20.98 8.85 -6.99
CA ALA A 278 -20.00 9.55 -7.82
C ALA A 278 -20.05 11.06 -7.53
N VAL A 279 -19.18 11.83 -8.18
CA VAL A 279 -19.24 13.30 -8.16
C VAL A 279 -19.09 13.86 -6.72
N HIS A 280 -18.16 13.30 -5.94
CA HIS A 280 -17.87 13.68 -4.56
C HIS A 280 -16.44 14.23 -4.43
N SER A 281 -16.31 15.56 -4.47
CA SER A 281 -15.04 16.29 -4.49
C SER A 281 -15.17 17.62 -3.72
N GLY A 282 -15.73 17.55 -2.50
CA GLY A 282 -15.98 18.70 -1.61
C GLY A 282 -17.11 19.65 -2.05
N PRO A 283 -17.52 20.62 -1.20
CA PRO A 283 -16.99 20.89 0.15
C PRO A 283 -17.34 19.81 1.18
N GLU A 284 -16.48 19.62 2.18
CA GLU A 284 -16.73 18.71 3.30
C GLU A 284 -17.77 19.27 4.27
N GLU A 285 -17.87 20.60 4.43
CA GLU A 285 -18.82 21.21 5.37
C GLU A 285 -20.28 20.85 5.04
N GLU A 286 -20.61 20.81 3.75
CA GLU A 286 -21.99 20.65 3.25
C GLU A 286 -22.34 19.23 2.78
N ARG A 287 -21.39 18.28 2.85
CA ARG A 287 -21.43 16.98 2.13
C ARG A 287 -22.70 16.16 2.34
N HIS A 288 -23.33 16.28 3.51
CA HIS A 288 -24.53 15.54 3.92
C HIS A 288 -25.83 16.09 3.31
N TYR A 289 -25.80 17.26 2.66
CA TYR A 289 -27.01 17.94 2.14
C TYR A 289 -26.85 18.70 0.81
N PHE A 290 -25.63 18.91 0.27
CA PHE A 290 -25.47 19.62 -1.00
C PHE A 290 -25.81 18.74 -2.23
N ASP A 291 -26.18 19.40 -3.34
CA ASP A 291 -26.44 18.78 -4.64
C ASP A 291 -25.36 19.15 -5.66
N ALA A 292 -24.62 18.15 -6.14
CA ALA A 292 -23.61 18.28 -7.18
C ALA A 292 -24.31 18.40 -8.55
N VAL A 293 -24.62 19.62 -8.96
CA VAL A 293 -25.18 19.90 -10.29
C VAL A 293 -24.06 19.80 -11.34
N VAL A 294 -24.12 18.76 -12.17
CA VAL A 294 -23.09 18.43 -13.17
C VAL A 294 -23.72 18.12 -14.53
N ASN A 295 -23.18 18.73 -15.58
CA ASN A 295 -23.68 18.53 -16.94
C ASN A 295 -23.23 17.17 -17.52
N PRO A 296 -23.93 16.60 -18.53
CA PRO A 296 -23.61 15.27 -19.07
C PRO A 296 -22.19 15.13 -19.63
N LYS A 297 -21.60 16.22 -20.15
CA LYS A 297 -20.23 16.22 -20.66
C LYS A 297 -19.23 16.07 -19.52
N ASP A 298 -19.27 16.96 -18.54
CA ASP A 298 -18.32 16.94 -17.42
C ASP A 298 -18.43 15.63 -16.61
N LEU A 299 -19.67 15.13 -16.42
CA LEU A 299 -19.95 13.83 -15.79
C LEU A 299 -19.20 12.69 -16.51
N SER A 300 -19.37 12.57 -17.83
CA SER A 300 -18.80 11.47 -18.62
C SER A 300 -17.31 11.64 -18.96
N GLU A 301 -16.79 12.88 -19.02
CA GLU A 301 -15.39 13.16 -19.38
C GLU A 301 -14.44 13.19 -18.18
N PHE A 302 -14.94 13.54 -16.99
CA PHE A 302 -14.10 13.74 -15.79
C PHE A 302 -14.52 12.90 -14.58
N TYR A 303 -15.81 12.82 -14.24
CA TYR A 303 -16.23 12.22 -12.97
C TYR A 303 -16.44 10.69 -13.01
N LEU A 304 -16.63 10.09 -14.19
CA LEU A 304 -16.92 8.67 -14.39
C LEU A 304 -15.79 7.77 -14.96
N PRO A 305 -14.83 8.23 -15.80
CA PRO A 305 -13.92 7.31 -16.52
C PRO A 305 -13.10 6.36 -15.65
N GLN A 306 -12.63 6.83 -14.49
CA GLN A 306 -11.85 6.03 -13.54
C GLN A 306 -12.70 4.98 -12.81
N PHE A 307 -14.00 5.23 -12.62
CA PHE A 307 -14.94 4.23 -12.12
C PHE A 307 -15.29 3.19 -13.20
N GLU A 308 -15.41 3.61 -14.46
CA GLU A 308 -15.58 2.69 -15.59
C GLU A 308 -14.36 1.76 -15.76
N ALA A 309 -13.15 2.29 -15.59
CA ALA A 309 -11.90 1.54 -15.60
C ALA A 309 -11.77 0.56 -14.41
N ALA A 310 -12.21 0.95 -13.21
CA ALA A 310 -12.24 0.07 -12.03
C ALA A 310 -13.04 -1.23 -12.28
N ILE A 311 -14.10 -1.16 -13.10
CA ILE A 311 -14.85 -2.34 -13.56
C ILE A 311 -14.09 -3.03 -14.69
N LYS A 312 -13.93 -2.34 -15.84
CA LYS A 312 -13.51 -2.97 -17.10
C LYS A 312 -12.04 -3.40 -17.15
N GLU A 313 -11.15 -2.68 -16.46
CA GLU A 313 -9.72 -2.97 -16.44
C GLU A 313 -9.29 -3.69 -15.15
N ALA A 314 -10.10 -3.71 -14.07
CA ALA A 314 -9.69 -4.26 -12.76
C ALA A 314 -10.66 -5.24 -12.05
N ASP A 315 -11.90 -5.45 -12.53
CA ASP A 315 -12.91 -6.32 -11.89
C ASP A 315 -13.10 -6.01 -10.38
N VAL A 316 -13.26 -4.72 -10.04
CA VAL A 316 -13.48 -4.29 -8.65
C VAL A 316 -14.72 -4.97 -8.05
N GLU A 317 -14.60 -5.48 -6.83
CA GLU A 317 -15.67 -6.23 -6.15
C GLU A 317 -16.79 -5.32 -5.62
N ALA A 318 -16.47 -4.08 -5.22
CA ALA A 318 -17.43 -3.20 -4.56
C ALA A 318 -17.40 -1.75 -5.05
N PHE A 319 -18.53 -1.08 -4.86
CA PHE A 319 -18.70 0.36 -5.05
C PHE A 319 -19.34 0.99 -3.81
N MET A 320 -18.81 2.11 -3.33
CA MET A 320 -19.40 2.87 -2.22
C MET A 320 -20.09 4.13 -2.74
N GLY A 321 -21.40 4.23 -2.55
CA GLY A 321 -22.18 5.43 -2.91
C GLY A 321 -21.82 6.63 -2.02
N ALA A 322 -21.81 7.84 -2.58
CA ALA A 322 -21.41 9.06 -1.88
C ALA A 322 -22.51 9.68 -0.98
N TYR A 323 -22.10 10.63 -0.12
CA TYR A 323 -22.96 11.43 0.76
C TYR A 323 -23.90 12.40 0.03
N ASN A 324 -23.37 13.12 -0.97
CA ASN A 324 -24.07 14.24 -1.61
C ASN A 324 -25.15 13.79 -2.59
N ALA A 325 -26.04 14.71 -2.95
CA ALA A 325 -26.88 14.55 -4.13
C ALA A 325 -26.09 14.84 -5.41
N VAL A 326 -26.57 14.29 -6.52
CA VAL A 326 -26.06 14.56 -7.87
C VAL A 326 -27.27 14.80 -8.77
N ASN A 327 -27.36 15.97 -9.38
CA ASN A 327 -28.49 16.42 -10.20
C ASN A 327 -29.87 16.17 -9.55
N GLY A 328 -29.99 16.41 -8.24
CA GLY A 328 -31.24 16.34 -7.48
C GLY A 328 -31.62 14.97 -6.93
N GLN A 329 -30.75 13.96 -6.96
CA GLN A 329 -30.94 12.68 -6.28
C GLN A 329 -29.71 12.31 -5.43
N PRO A 330 -29.88 11.96 -4.12
CA PRO A 330 -28.78 11.50 -3.25
C PRO A 330 -28.03 10.30 -3.85
N ALA A 331 -26.69 10.35 -3.91
CA ALA A 331 -25.90 9.41 -4.71
C ALA A 331 -26.13 7.93 -4.34
N CYS A 332 -26.26 7.61 -3.05
CA CYS A 332 -26.59 6.26 -2.54
C CYS A 332 -27.95 5.69 -2.99
N VAL A 333 -28.82 6.52 -3.59
CA VAL A 333 -30.13 6.14 -4.15
C VAL A 333 -30.39 6.82 -5.51
N ASN A 334 -29.35 7.13 -6.27
CA ASN A 334 -29.46 7.81 -7.56
C ASN A 334 -29.69 6.79 -8.68
N GLU A 335 -30.85 6.87 -9.36
CA GLU A 335 -31.26 5.89 -10.37
C GLU A 335 -30.35 5.95 -11.62
N GLN A 336 -29.92 7.14 -12.04
CA GLN A 336 -29.02 7.30 -13.18
C GLN A 336 -27.63 6.71 -12.90
N LEU A 337 -27.05 7.03 -11.74
CA LEU A 337 -25.68 6.61 -11.40
C LEU A 337 -25.61 5.11 -11.11
N ILE A 338 -26.42 4.60 -10.19
CA ILE A 338 -26.31 3.21 -9.72
C ILE A 338 -26.98 2.25 -10.69
N LYS A 339 -28.23 2.51 -11.09
CA LYS A 339 -28.99 1.56 -11.89
C LYS A 339 -28.67 1.68 -13.38
N GLU A 340 -28.90 2.85 -13.98
CA GLU A 340 -28.71 3.01 -15.44
C GLU A 340 -27.23 2.94 -15.87
N ILE A 341 -26.31 3.54 -15.12
CA ILE A 341 -24.88 3.58 -15.48
C ILE A 341 -24.12 2.37 -14.91
N LEU A 342 -24.04 2.23 -13.58
CA LEU A 342 -23.18 1.22 -12.96
C LEU A 342 -23.67 -0.22 -13.21
N LEU A 343 -24.96 -0.50 -13.01
CA LEU A 343 -25.52 -1.84 -13.20
C LEU A 343 -25.85 -2.13 -14.68
N ASP A 344 -26.73 -1.34 -15.30
CA ASP A 344 -27.28 -1.67 -16.63
C ASP A 344 -26.30 -1.39 -17.80
N LYS A 345 -25.61 -0.24 -17.81
CA LYS A 345 -24.69 0.16 -18.89
C LYS A 345 -23.28 -0.41 -18.75
N TRP A 346 -22.76 -0.52 -17.52
CA TRP A 346 -21.41 -1.03 -17.26
C TRP A 346 -21.37 -2.52 -16.86
N GLY A 347 -22.50 -3.12 -16.47
CA GLY A 347 -22.59 -4.55 -16.16
C GLY A 347 -21.97 -4.94 -14.82
N PHE A 348 -22.00 -4.08 -13.81
CA PHE A 348 -21.36 -4.34 -12.51
C PHE A 348 -22.03 -5.50 -11.73
N GLU A 349 -21.35 -6.64 -11.65
CA GLU A 349 -21.86 -7.84 -10.97
C GLU A 349 -21.65 -7.82 -9.45
N GLY A 350 -20.69 -7.04 -8.94
CA GLY A 350 -20.31 -6.93 -7.52
C GLY A 350 -21.35 -6.25 -6.61
N HIS A 351 -20.96 -5.84 -5.41
CA HIS A 351 -21.89 -5.27 -4.42
C HIS A 351 -21.75 -3.74 -4.25
N VAL A 352 -22.88 -3.07 -4.05
CA VAL A 352 -22.92 -1.63 -3.73
C VAL A 352 -23.14 -1.44 -2.22
N VAL A 353 -22.34 -0.59 -1.60
CA VAL A 353 -22.45 -0.17 -0.18
C VAL A 353 -22.74 1.34 -0.10
N SER A 354 -23.43 1.81 0.94
CA SER A 354 -23.49 3.25 1.22
C SER A 354 -22.20 3.75 1.87
N ASP A 355 -21.87 5.04 1.80
CA ASP A 355 -20.97 5.63 2.79
C ASP A 355 -21.61 5.61 4.20
N TYR A 356 -20.81 5.90 5.23
CA TYR A 356 -21.25 5.78 6.62
C TYR A 356 -22.35 6.78 6.97
N MET A 357 -23.54 6.28 7.30
CA MET A 357 -24.78 7.06 7.47
C MET A 357 -25.29 7.81 6.21
N ALA A 358 -24.74 7.58 5.01
CA ALA A 358 -25.20 8.25 3.78
C ALA A 358 -26.61 7.80 3.30
N LEU A 359 -27.22 6.79 3.94
CA LEU A 359 -28.64 6.46 3.75
C LEU A 359 -29.54 7.24 4.72
N GLU A 360 -29.12 7.46 5.97
CA GLU A 360 -29.78 8.40 6.90
C GLU A 360 -29.96 9.77 6.23
N ASP A 361 -28.91 10.30 5.60
CA ASP A 361 -28.93 11.58 4.86
C ASP A 361 -30.08 11.68 3.84
N VAL A 362 -30.43 10.59 3.15
CA VAL A 362 -31.48 10.57 2.09
C VAL A 362 -32.86 11.05 2.60
N HIS A 363 -33.13 10.92 3.90
CA HIS A 363 -34.38 11.40 4.51
C HIS A 363 -34.16 12.47 5.60
N GLU A 364 -33.07 12.38 6.37
CA GLU A 364 -32.78 13.32 7.45
C GLU A 364 -32.28 14.68 6.93
N ASN A 365 -31.47 14.71 5.86
CA ASN A 365 -30.77 15.91 5.41
C ASN A 365 -31.14 16.33 3.97
N HIS A 366 -31.19 15.39 3.02
CA HIS A 366 -31.66 15.61 1.64
C HIS A 366 -33.20 15.64 1.51
N HIS A 367 -33.92 15.10 2.50
CA HIS A 367 -35.40 15.00 2.51
C HIS A 367 -36.05 14.35 1.26
N TYR A 368 -35.30 13.52 0.53
CA TYR A 368 -35.71 12.91 -0.73
C TYR A 368 -36.76 11.80 -0.54
N THR A 369 -36.66 11.07 0.57
CA THR A 369 -37.71 10.14 1.06
C THR A 369 -38.24 10.61 2.42
N LYS A 370 -39.45 10.20 2.82
CA LYS A 370 -40.12 10.75 4.01
C LYS A 370 -39.81 9.99 5.30
N THR A 371 -39.33 8.75 5.19
CA THR A 371 -39.05 7.86 6.32
C THR A 371 -37.92 6.90 5.98
N ALA A 372 -37.15 6.49 6.99
CA ALA A 372 -36.12 5.47 6.86
C ALA A 372 -36.56 4.18 6.15
N ALA A 373 -37.83 3.76 6.35
CA ALA A 373 -38.40 2.59 5.70
C ALA A 373 -38.63 2.78 4.18
N GLU A 374 -38.94 4.02 3.74
CA GLU A 374 -38.96 4.37 2.31
C GLU A 374 -37.54 4.41 1.74
N THR A 375 -36.57 4.94 2.51
CA THR A 375 -35.15 4.98 2.13
C THR A 375 -34.58 3.58 1.88
N MET A 376 -34.68 2.68 2.86
CA MET A 376 -34.15 1.32 2.75
C MET A 376 -34.79 0.54 1.59
N ALA A 377 -36.09 0.76 1.36
CA ALA A 377 -36.80 0.16 0.23
C ALA A 377 -36.32 0.69 -1.13
N LEU A 378 -36.05 1.99 -1.24
CA LEU A 378 -35.55 2.61 -2.45
C LEU A 378 -34.10 2.15 -2.75
N ALA A 379 -33.23 2.18 -1.74
CA ALA A 379 -31.83 1.80 -1.84
C ALA A 379 -31.66 0.37 -2.40
N MET A 380 -32.36 -0.60 -1.80
CA MET A 380 -32.33 -1.98 -2.29
C MET A 380 -32.84 -2.15 -3.72
N LYS A 381 -33.86 -1.38 -4.13
CA LYS A 381 -34.48 -1.47 -5.46
C LYS A 381 -33.68 -0.80 -6.56
N ILE A 382 -32.84 0.18 -6.20
CA ILE A 382 -31.88 0.81 -7.11
C ILE A 382 -30.60 -0.03 -7.23
N GLY A 383 -30.24 -0.78 -6.18
CA GLY A 383 -29.17 -1.77 -6.20
C GLY A 383 -28.18 -1.70 -5.04
N THR A 384 -28.34 -0.75 -4.11
CA THR A 384 -27.52 -0.61 -2.90
C THR A 384 -27.76 -1.80 -1.97
N ASN A 385 -26.76 -2.67 -1.83
CA ASN A 385 -26.88 -3.97 -1.17
C ASN A 385 -26.58 -3.93 0.32
N LEU A 386 -25.59 -3.12 0.71
CA LEU A 386 -25.11 -3.00 2.09
C LEU A 386 -25.29 -1.58 2.62
N CYS A 387 -25.83 -1.46 3.82
CA CYS A 387 -25.95 -0.20 4.54
C CYS A 387 -24.79 -0.09 5.54
N ALA A 388 -23.99 0.97 5.43
CA ALA A 388 -22.96 1.34 6.41
C ALA A 388 -23.56 2.24 7.51
N GLY A 389 -24.78 1.95 7.98
CA GLY A 389 -25.57 2.85 8.81
C GLY A 389 -26.43 2.15 9.87
N LYS A 390 -26.96 2.96 10.78
CA LYS A 390 -27.87 2.58 11.88
C LYS A 390 -29.31 2.47 11.40
N ILE A 391 -29.63 3.07 10.25
CA ILE A 391 -30.91 2.96 9.54
C ILE A 391 -31.31 1.53 9.16
N SER A 392 -30.39 0.56 9.22
CA SER A 392 -30.62 -0.84 8.83
C SER A 392 -31.81 -1.52 9.52
N ASP A 393 -32.13 -1.18 10.78
CA ASP A 393 -33.35 -1.67 11.47
C ASP A 393 -34.67 -1.25 10.78
N ALA A 394 -34.68 -0.16 10.01
CA ALA A 394 -35.86 0.28 9.27
C ALA A 394 -36.28 -0.68 8.14
N LEU A 395 -35.43 -1.65 7.78
CA LEU A 395 -35.78 -2.73 6.86
C LEU A 395 -36.93 -3.61 7.39
N PHE A 396 -37.01 -3.82 8.72
CA PHE A 396 -38.14 -4.53 9.33
C PHE A 396 -39.47 -3.78 9.13
N GLU A 397 -39.44 -2.45 9.21
CA GLU A 397 -40.61 -1.61 8.94
C GLU A 397 -40.95 -1.59 7.44
N ALA A 398 -39.95 -1.56 6.56
CA ALA A 398 -40.13 -1.62 5.11
C ALA A 398 -40.83 -2.93 4.68
N VAL A 399 -40.41 -4.08 5.24
CA VAL A 399 -41.09 -5.38 5.04
C VAL A 399 -42.49 -5.37 5.63
N GLY A 400 -42.66 -4.87 6.87
CA GLY A 400 -43.97 -4.78 7.54
C GLY A 400 -44.99 -3.89 6.80
N LYS A 401 -44.50 -2.91 6.02
CA LYS A 401 -45.31 -2.05 5.13
C LYS A 401 -45.51 -2.63 3.71
N GLY A 402 -44.86 -3.74 3.37
CA GLY A 402 -44.85 -4.28 2.00
C GLY A 402 -44.08 -3.43 0.99
N LEU A 403 -43.16 -2.58 1.46
CA LEU A 403 -42.26 -1.80 0.61
C LEU A 403 -41.09 -2.64 0.07
N VAL A 404 -40.73 -3.73 0.76
CA VAL A 404 -39.70 -4.71 0.38
C VAL A 404 -40.22 -6.12 0.66
N THR A 405 -39.84 -7.07 -0.20
CA THR A 405 -40.15 -8.50 -0.07
C THR A 405 -38.95 -9.31 0.47
N GLU A 406 -39.21 -10.49 1.03
CA GLU A 406 -38.14 -11.39 1.48
C GLU A 406 -37.25 -11.86 0.31
N ASP A 407 -37.79 -11.96 -0.91
CA ASP A 407 -37.02 -12.30 -2.12
C ASP A 407 -36.04 -11.19 -2.53
N GLU A 408 -36.43 -9.91 -2.41
CA GLU A 408 -35.52 -8.76 -2.64
C GLU A 408 -34.40 -8.71 -1.59
N ILE A 409 -34.69 -9.05 -0.33
CA ILE A 409 -33.68 -9.19 0.72
C ILE A 409 -32.75 -10.37 0.40
N ALA A 410 -33.30 -11.52 0.02
CA ALA A 410 -32.52 -12.70 -0.35
C ALA A 410 -31.59 -12.43 -1.53
N ALA A 411 -32.03 -11.70 -2.56
CA ALA A 411 -31.19 -11.29 -3.69
C ALA A 411 -30.00 -10.42 -3.25
N SER A 412 -30.23 -9.44 -2.37
CA SER A 412 -29.16 -8.60 -1.81
C SER A 412 -28.17 -9.43 -0.96
N VAL A 413 -28.69 -10.30 -0.09
CA VAL A 413 -27.89 -11.21 0.75
C VAL A 413 -27.07 -12.18 -0.11
N VAL A 414 -27.60 -12.65 -1.25
CA VAL A 414 -26.86 -13.48 -2.21
C VAL A 414 -25.65 -12.74 -2.79
N LYS A 415 -25.77 -11.46 -3.20
CA LYS A 415 -24.59 -10.67 -3.62
C LYS A 415 -23.53 -10.61 -2.51
N LEU A 416 -23.93 -10.26 -1.29
CA LEU A 416 -23.01 -10.15 -0.14
C LEU A 416 -22.38 -11.49 0.29
N TYR A 417 -23.07 -12.62 0.10
CA TYR A 417 -22.47 -13.95 0.31
C TYR A 417 -21.60 -14.39 -0.87
N THR A 418 -21.89 -13.98 -2.10
CA THR A 418 -20.99 -14.18 -3.26
C THR A 418 -19.64 -13.51 -3.02
N THR A 419 -19.59 -12.27 -2.53
CA THR A 419 -18.36 -11.60 -2.08
C THR A 419 -17.55 -12.48 -1.11
N ARG A 420 -18.23 -13.10 -0.13
CA ARG A 420 -17.59 -13.95 0.89
C ARG A 420 -17.14 -15.31 0.34
N VAL A 421 -17.78 -15.82 -0.71
CA VAL A 421 -17.33 -17.00 -1.46
C VAL A 421 -16.13 -16.65 -2.35
N ARG A 422 -16.14 -15.49 -3.02
CA ARG A 422 -14.99 -14.97 -3.79
C ARG A 422 -13.77 -14.79 -2.87
N LEU A 423 -13.95 -14.27 -1.66
CA LEU A 423 -12.95 -14.13 -0.59
C LEU A 423 -12.47 -15.45 0.05
N GLY A 424 -12.92 -16.62 -0.44
CA GLY A 424 -12.48 -17.91 0.08
C GLY A 424 -12.94 -18.24 1.52
N MET A 425 -13.81 -17.44 2.15
CA MET A 425 -14.17 -17.56 3.59
C MET A 425 -14.86 -18.88 3.99
N PHE A 426 -15.18 -19.74 3.03
CA PHE A 426 -15.80 -21.06 3.21
C PHE A 426 -14.96 -22.20 2.61
N ALA A 427 -13.76 -21.90 2.11
CA ALA A 427 -12.83 -22.85 1.54
C ALA A 427 -11.96 -23.52 2.62
N ALA A 428 -11.39 -24.68 2.29
CA ALA A 428 -10.35 -25.32 3.10
C ALA A 428 -8.96 -25.24 2.43
N ASP A 429 -8.92 -24.69 1.21
CA ASP A 429 -7.74 -24.54 0.35
C ASP A 429 -7.51 -23.07 -0.03
N ASN A 430 -7.68 -22.16 0.94
CA ASN A 430 -7.28 -20.76 0.84
C ASN A 430 -5.87 -20.57 1.45
N ASP A 431 -4.84 -20.49 0.61
CA ASP A 431 -3.45 -20.37 1.09
C ASP A 431 -3.20 -19.07 1.88
N ASP A 432 -3.92 -17.99 1.55
CA ASP A 432 -3.79 -16.71 2.25
C ASP A 432 -4.26 -16.79 3.73
N ASP A 433 -5.04 -17.81 4.13
CA ASP A 433 -5.39 -18.03 5.54
C ASP A 433 -4.16 -18.36 6.42
N GLN A 434 -3.06 -18.81 5.80
CA GLN A 434 -1.83 -19.21 6.49
C GLN A 434 -0.85 -18.05 6.70
N ILE A 435 -1.15 -16.83 6.25
CA ILE A 435 -0.24 -15.68 6.37
C ILE A 435 0.00 -15.34 7.87
N PRO A 436 1.25 -15.41 8.37
CA PRO A 436 1.55 -15.22 9.79
C PRO A 436 1.53 -13.75 10.20
N TYR A 437 1.23 -13.48 11.47
CA TYR A 437 1.11 -12.10 11.97
C TYR A 437 2.43 -11.33 11.87
N GLU A 438 3.56 -12.01 11.92
CA GLU A 438 4.93 -11.50 11.92
C GLU A 438 5.34 -10.79 10.61
N VAL A 439 4.51 -10.83 9.57
CA VAL A 439 4.77 -10.18 8.27
C VAL A 439 4.56 -8.65 8.29
N ASN A 440 3.72 -8.06 9.15
CA ASN A 440 4.17 -7.52 10.45
C ASN A 440 5.23 -6.43 10.31
N ALA A 441 5.04 -5.48 9.39
CA ALA A 441 6.05 -4.47 9.04
C ALA A 441 7.43 -5.11 8.75
N SER A 442 7.44 -6.17 7.92
CA SER A 442 8.67 -6.85 7.52
C SER A 442 9.64 -5.89 6.82
N LYS A 443 10.93 -6.25 6.78
CA LYS A 443 11.98 -5.45 6.12
C LYS A 443 11.68 -5.14 4.65
N ALA A 444 10.89 -5.99 3.97
CA ALA A 444 10.42 -5.73 2.61
C ALA A 444 9.40 -4.58 2.57
N HIS A 445 8.49 -4.51 3.55
CA HIS A 445 7.48 -3.45 3.65
C HIS A 445 8.14 -2.13 4.06
N GLU A 446 9.10 -2.14 4.99
CA GLU A 446 9.85 -0.96 5.42
C GLU A 446 10.67 -0.37 4.25
N ALA A 447 11.39 -1.22 3.50
CA ALA A 447 12.13 -0.79 2.30
C ALA A 447 11.21 -0.25 1.19
N LEU A 448 10.03 -0.85 1.01
CA LEU A 448 9.04 -0.40 0.04
C LEU A 448 8.41 0.95 0.44
N SER A 449 8.11 1.15 1.74
CA SER A 449 7.60 2.41 2.27
C SER A 449 8.61 3.56 2.10
N LEU A 450 9.90 3.31 2.39
CA LEU A 450 10.98 4.27 2.13
C LEU A 450 11.04 4.65 0.63
N LYS A 451 11.07 3.66 -0.26
CA LYS A 451 11.17 3.84 -1.71
C LYS A 451 9.94 4.54 -2.31
N ALA A 452 8.74 4.28 -1.77
CA ALA A 452 7.52 4.98 -2.14
C ALA A 452 7.59 6.46 -1.74
N ALA A 453 8.03 6.77 -0.51
CA ALA A 453 8.22 8.14 -0.06
C ALA A 453 9.24 8.90 -0.92
N GLU A 454 10.40 8.29 -1.22
CA GLU A 454 11.45 8.87 -2.07
C GLU A 454 10.96 9.22 -3.48
N LYS A 455 10.13 8.37 -4.09
CA LYS A 455 9.57 8.59 -5.43
C LYS A 455 8.35 9.50 -5.47
N SER A 456 7.67 9.72 -4.35
CA SER A 456 6.52 10.63 -4.26
C SER A 456 6.92 12.08 -3.97
N MET A 457 8.01 12.34 -3.24
CA MET A 457 8.44 13.71 -2.94
C MET A 457 8.79 14.50 -4.22
N VAL A 458 8.24 15.71 -4.33
CA VAL A 458 8.37 16.58 -5.51
C VAL A 458 9.32 17.73 -5.19
N LEU A 459 10.41 17.86 -5.96
CA LEU A 459 11.29 19.03 -5.91
C LEU A 459 10.67 20.15 -6.75
N LEU A 460 10.10 21.16 -6.09
CA LEU A 460 9.41 22.29 -6.71
C LEU A 460 10.35 23.44 -7.08
N LYS A 461 11.50 23.54 -6.42
CA LYS A 461 12.55 24.53 -6.73
C LYS A 461 13.92 23.99 -6.35
N ASN A 462 14.95 24.28 -7.15
CA ASN A 462 16.35 24.05 -6.79
C ASN A 462 17.28 25.05 -7.51
N ASP A 463 17.85 26.01 -6.78
CA ASP A 463 18.82 26.99 -7.30
C ASP A 463 20.24 26.36 -7.46
N HIS A 464 20.32 25.16 -8.04
CA HIS A 464 21.52 24.29 -8.05
C HIS A 464 22.16 24.11 -6.66
N PHE A 465 21.32 23.99 -5.61
CA PHE A 465 21.74 23.92 -4.21
C PHE A 465 21.63 22.51 -3.62
N LEU A 466 20.74 21.67 -4.17
CA LEU A 466 20.65 20.24 -3.89
C LEU A 466 21.20 19.42 -5.07
N PRO A 467 21.82 18.24 -4.83
CA PRO A 467 22.02 17.60 -3.53
C PRO A 467 23.10 18.26 -2.66
N LEU A 468 22.98 18.11 -1.34
CA LEU A 468 23.92 18.66 -0.36
C LEU A 468 25.15 17.76 -0.19
N GLU A 469 26.33 18.34 -0.36
CA GLU A 469 27.60 17.66 -0.06
C GLU A 469 27.79 17.49 1.46
N LYS A 470 27.55 16.25 1.94
CA LYS A 470 27.66 15.85 3.36
C LYS A 470 28.91 16.38 4.07
N GLY A 471 30.07 16.33 3.40
CA GLY A 471 31.36 16.77 3.95
C GLY A 471 31.61 18.29 3.98
N ARG A 472 30.68 19.12 3.51
CA ARG A 472 30.80 20.60 3.49
C ARG A 472 29.88 21.31 4.49
N ILE A 473 29.08 20.56 5.25
CA ILE A 473 28.08 21.10 6.18
C ILE A 473 28.49 20.74 7.61
N ASN A 474 28.80 21.76 8.41
CA ASN A 474 29.21 21.60 9.81
C ASN A 474 28.03 21.78 10.76
N SER A 475 26.96 22.45 10.30
CA SER A 475 25.79 22.76 11.11
C SER A 475 24.52 22.98 10.29
N VAL A 476 23.42 22.38 10.74
CA VAL A 476 22.08 22.48 10.15
C VAL A 476 21.09 22.87 11.23
N ALA A 477 20.19 23.79 10.92
CA ALA A 477 19.00 24.04 11.74
C ALA A 477 17.78 23.42 11.05
N VAL A 478 17.13 22.46 11.70
CA VAL A 478 15.86 21.88 11.24
C VAL A 478 14.75 22.53 12.06
N ILE A 479 13.85 23.27 11.42
CA ILE A 479 12.96 24.25 12.07
C ILE A 479 11.52 24.01 11.63
N GLY A 480 10.56 24.17 12.53
CA GLY A 480 9.14 24.34 12.19
C GLY A 480 8.19 23.30 12.81
N PRO A 481 6.86 23.50 12.68
CA PRO A 481 5.85 22.68 13.33
C PRO A 481 5.79 21.24 12.81
N THR A 482 6.16 20.98 11.54
CA THR A 482 6.01 19.64 10.95
C THR A 482 7.26 18.76 11.07
N VAL A 483 8.38 19.29 11.58
CA VAL A 483 9.67 18.56 11.72
C VAL A 483 9.55 17.23 12.47
N ARG A 484 8.76 17.23 13.57
CA ARG A 484 8.57 16.10 14.49
C ARG A 484 7.11 15.63 14.59
N ASN A 485 6.27 16.11 13.69
CA ASN A 485 4.84 15.83 13.73
C ASN A 485 4.56 14.47 13.07
N ILE A 486 3.99 13.53 13.84
CA ILE A 486 3.67 12.18 13.36
C ILE A 486 2.44 12.20 12.43
N GLY A 487 1.48 13.11 12.63
CA GLY A 487 0.37 13.31 11.71
C GLY A 487 0.86 13.80 10.34
N ALA A 488 1.82 14.74 10.32
CA ALA A 488 2.48 15.22 9.10
C ALA A 488 3.40 14.18 8.42
N LEU A 489 3.57 12.99 9.01
CA LEU A 489 4.09 11.80 8.34
C LEU A 489 2.96 10.87 7.89
N ALA A 490 1.96 10.63 8.74
CA ALA A 490 0.97 9.57 8.56
C ALA A 490 -0.14 9.87 7.55
N GLY A 491 -0.62 11.12 7.45
CA GLY A 491 -1.86 11.44 6.72
C GLY A 491 -3.13 11.00 7.45
N ASN A 492 -4.30 11.28 6.88
CA ASN A 492 -5.55 10.70 7.38
C ASN A 492 -5.68 9.20 6.99
N TYR A 493 -6.65 8.49 7.55
CA TYR A 493 -6.90 7.06 7.29
C TYR A 493 -5.70 6.09 7.48
N ALA A 494 -4.70 6.47 8.28
CA ALA A 494 -3.48 5.70 8.47
C ALA A 494 -3.60 4.57 9.51
N GLY A 495 -2.98 3.41 9.22
CA GLY A 495 -2.75 2.35 10.19
C GLY A 495 -1.54 2.62 11.11
N THR A 496 -1.48 1.94 12.25
CA THR A 496 -0.37 2.10 13.21
C THR A 496 0.93 1.46 12.69
N ALA A 497 1.93 2.28 12.37
CA ALA A 497 3.26 1.79 12.01
C ALA A 497 4.05 1.29 13.24
N ASN A 498 5.01 0.39 13.00
CA ASN A 498 5.94 -0.11 14.02
C ASN A 498 6.98 0.94 14.48
N GLN A 499 7.28 1.92 13.62
CA GLN A 499 8.19 3.04 13.88
C GLN A 499 7.81 4.26 13.04
N TYR A 500 8.29 5.44 13.43
CA TYR A 500 8.22 6.67 12.62
C TYR A 500 9.57 7.40 12.68
N VAL A 501 10.10 7.78 11.52
CA VAL A 501 11.34 8.56 11.38
C VAL A 501 10.96 10.00 11.07
N THR A 502 11.13 10.89 12.04
CA THR A 502 10.92 12.34 11.88
C THR A 502 11.97 12.95 10.94
N PHE A 503 11.69 14.12 10.35
CA PHE A 503 12.62 14.77 9.42
C PHE A 503 13.98 15.05 10.08
N ASP A 504 14.00 15.52 11.33
CA ASP A 504 15.25 15.74 12.06
C ASP A 504 15.94 14.44 12.54
N ALA A 505 15.21 13.34 12.71
CA ALA A 505 15.81 12.03 12.97
C ALA A 505 16.51 11.48 11.73
N GLY A 506 15.85 11.52 10.57
CA GLY A 506 16.44 11.08 9.29
C GLY A 506 17.67 11.89 8.90
N ILE A 507 17.63 13.22 9.06
CA ILE A 507 18.78 14.10 8.80
C ILE A 507 19.99 13.74 9.70
N ARG A 508 19.75 13.42 10.98
CA ARG A 508 20.82 12.96 11.89
C ARG A 508 21.36 11.56 11.60
N GLN A 509 20.64 10.72 10.85
CA GLN A 509 21.13 9.41 10.40
C GLN A 509 22.01 9.47 9.14
N VAL A 510 22.15 10.64 8.51
CA VAL A 510 22.87 10.83 7.23
C VAL A 510 24.08 11.75 7.36
N LEU A 511 24.04 12.70 8.29
CA LEU A 511 25.18 13.54 8.67
C LEU A 511 26.15 12.81 9.61
N SER A 512 27.40 13.27 9.68
CA SER A 512 28.41 12.76 10.62
C SER A 512 28.13 13.19 12.06
N GLU A 513 28.69 12.46 13.04
CA GLU A 513 28.56 12.80 14.47
C GLU A 513 29.14 14.18 14.81
N ASP A 514 30.12 14.67 14.03
CA ASP A 514 30.70 16.01 14.15
C ASP A 514 29.76 17.16 13.69
N ALA A 515 28.73 16.85 12.88
CA ALA A 515 27.86 17.86 12.28
C ALA A 515 26.69 18.25 13.22
N ARG A 516 26.61 19.52 13.60
CA ARG A 516 25.61 20.01 14.57
C ARG A 516 24.22 20.15 13.96
N VAL A 517 23.31 19.23 14.27
CA VAL A 517 21.88 19.32 13.87
C VAL A 517 21.01 19.88 15.00
N THR A 518 20.79 21.19 14.98
CA THR A 518 19.88 21.91 15.90
C THR A 518 18.43 21.71 15.47
N TYR A 519 17.52 21.51 16.43
CA TYR A 519 16.06 21.57 16.21
C TYR A 519 15.47 22.81 16.89
N ALA A 520 14.47 23.44 16.26
CA ALA A 520 13.66 24.50 16.86
C ALA A 520 12.19 24.40 16.38
N LEU A 521 11.22 24.64 17.28
CA LEU A 521 9.80 24.54 16.90
C LEU A 521 9.33 25.77 16.08
N GLY A 522 9.78 26.97 16.47
CA GLY A 522 9.49 28.22 15.78
C GLY A 522 8.06 28.76 15.97
N CYS A 523 7.02 27.98 15.68
CA CYS A 523 5.61 28.36 15.82
C CYS A 523 4.67 27.13 15.97
N HIS A 524 3.40 27.36 16.28
CA HIS A 524 2.36 26.33 16.13
C HIS A 524 2.00 26.11 14.66
N LEU A 525 1.37 24.97 14.35
CA LEU A 525 0.88 24.66 13.01
C LEU A 525 -0.16 25.70 12.51
N TYR A 526 -1.14 26.05 13.36
CA TYR A 526 -2.24 26.95 12.99
C TYR A 526 -2.61 28.02 14.03
N ALA A 527 -1.89 28.10 15.15
CA ALA A 527 -2.24 28.98 16.29
C ALA A 527 -1.15 30.01 16.62
N ASP A 528 -1.53 31.05 17.37
CA ASP A 528 -0.62 32.15 17.76
C ASP A 528 0.41 31.76 18.83
N HIS A 529 0.12 30.71 19.61
CA HIS A 529 0.94 30.22 20.71
C HIS A 529 1.42 28.80 20.40
N ALA A 530 2.73 28.54 20.48
CA ALA A 530 3.32 27.25 20.14
C ALA A 530 3.34 26.25 21.29
N GLU A 531 3.40 26.71 22.55
CA GLU A 531 3.55 25.83 23.73
C GLU A 531 2.37 25.94 24.71
N SER A 532 1.79 27.14 24.88
CA SER A 532 0.71 27.37 25.86
C SER A 532 -0.02 28.68 25.63
N SER A 533 -1.34 28.71 25.83
CA SER A 533 -2.15 29.95 25.86
C SER A 533 -1.78 30.92 27.00
N LEU A 534 -0.91 30.52 27.93
CA LEU A 534 -0.33 31.38 28.96
C LEU A 534 0.97 32.08 28.51
N SER A 535 1.50 31.73 27.33
CA SER A 535 2.69 32.36 26.76
C SER A 535 2.34 33.72 26.13
N ARG A 536 3.33 34.37 25.49
CA ARG A 536 3.06 35.42 24.51
C ARG A 536 3.03 34.78 23.13
N ALA A 537 2.16 35.25 22.23
CA ALA A 537 2.15 34.80 20.85
C ALA A 537 3.56 34.88 20.21
N ASN A 538 3.92 33.89 19.40
CA ASN A 538 5.25 33.71 18.78
C ASN A 538 6.41 33.50 19.77
N GLU A 539 6.18 32.80 20.90
CA GLU A 539 7.20 32.60 21.94
C GLU A 539 8.43 31.80 21.50
N ARG A 540 8.31 30.98 20.43
CA ARG A 540 9.39 30.16 19.88
C ARG A 540 10.10 30.80 18.66
N GLU A 541 9.66 31.97 18.19
CA GLU A 541 10.22 32.66 17.01
C GLU A 541 11.74 32.91 17.17
N SER A 542 12.16 33.40 18.34
CA SER A 542 13.57 33.71 18.61
C SER A 542 14.46 32.46 18.67
N GLU A 543 13.93 31.30 19.08
CA GLU A 543 14.69 30.04 19.06
C GLU A 543 15.05 29.66 17.62
N ALA A 544 14.07 29.72 16.71
CA ALA A 544 14.27 29.42 15.29
C ALA A 544 15.24 30.40 14.62
N VAL A 545 15.11 31.71 14.90
CA VAL A 545 16.02 32.73 14.37
C VAL A 545 17.46 32.50 14.85
N ILE A 546 17.66 32.15 16.12
CA ILE A 546 18.98 31.81 16.68
C ILE A 546 19.52 30.53 16.06
N ALA A 547 18.70 29.47 15.94
CA ALA A 547 19.09 28.21 15.33
C ALA A 547 19.59 28.40 13.89
N ALA A 548 18.83 29.12 13.06
CA ALA A 548 19.22 29.45 11.69
C ALA A 548 20.50 30.30 11.63
N ALA A 549 20.59 31.38 12.42
CA ALA A 549 21.77 32.25 12.45
C ALA A 549 23.08 31.49 12.80
N HIS A 550 22.98 30.46 13.64
CA HIS A 550 24.10 29.60 14.07
C HIS A 550 24.22 28.26 13.29
N ALA A 551 23.55 28.12 12.16
CA ALA A 551 23.72 27.01 11.21
C ALA A 551 24.37 27.48 9.89
N ASP A 552 24.87 26.56 9.07
CA ASP A 552 25.30 26.85 7.70
C ASP A 552 24.10 26.95 6.76
N ILE A 553 23.08 26.12 7.01
CA ILE A 553 21.83 25.99 6.25
C ILE A 553 20.65 25.82 7.22
N ALA A 554 19.51 26.44 6.91
CA ALA A 554 18.24 26.17 7.57
C ALA A 554 17.35 25.26 6.69
N ILE A 555 16.78 24.21 7.26
CA ILE A 555 15.74 23.38 6.67
C ILE A 555 14.45 23.68 7.44
N LEU A 556 13.46 24.24 6.75
CA LEU A 556 12.24 24.77 7.36
C LEU A 556 11.05 23.92 6.93
N CYS A 557 10.58 23.05 7.82
CA CYS A 557 9.45 22.15 7.62
C CYS A 557 8.15 22.84 8.05
N LEU A 558 7.29 23.11 7.07
CA LEU A 558 6.03 23.83 7.19
C LEU A 558 4.89 23.02 6.55
N GLY A 559 3.65 23.49 6.69
CA GLY A 559 2.47 22.98 5.99
C GLY A 559 1.31 22.63 6.93
N LEU A 560 0.72 21.47 6.71
CA LEU A 560 -0.50 20.96 7.34
C LEU A 560 -0.23 19.62 8.04
N ASP A 561 -1.26 19.12 8.71
CA ASP A 561 -1.36 17.74 9.20
C ASP A 561 -2.85 17.31 9.22
N PRO A 562 -3.16 16.03 9.52
CA PRO A 562 -4.53 15.50 9.57
C PRO A 562 -5.46 16.16 10.59
N THR A 563 -4.94 16.91 11.56
CA THR A 563 -5.78 17.70 12.48
C THR A 563 -6.40 18.91 11.77
N ILE A 564 -5.77 19.41 10.70
CA ILE A 564 -6.24 20.57 9.95
C ILE A 564 -6.58 20.34 8.48
N GLU A 565 -6.33 19.14 7.95
CA GLU A 565 -6.69 18.74 6.58
C GLU A 565 -7.20 17.30 6.55
N GLY A 566 -8.42 17.08 6.06
CA GLY A 566 -9.01 15.74 6.00
C GLY A 566 -10.52 15.76 5.86
N GLU A 567 -11.17 14.84 6.56
CA GLU A 567 -12.62 14.59 6.51
C GLU A 567 -13.35 15.30 7.65
N GLN A 568 -14.54 15.88 7.38
CA GLN A 568 -15.37 16.50 8.42
C GLN A 568 -15.72 15.47 9.52
N GLY A 569 -15.43 15.82 10.77
CA GLY A 569 -15.65 14.97 11.94
C GLY A 569 -14.39 14.25 12.43
N ASP A 570 -13.53 13.79 11.52
CA ASP A 570 -12.22 13.21 11.86
C ASP A 570 -11.14 14.29 12.03
N SER A 571 -11.17 15.35 11.21
CA SER A 571 -10.26 16.51 11.32
C SER A 571 -10.84 17.62 12.20
N GLY A 572 -10.29 17.77 13.42
CA GLY A 572 -10.71 18.79 14.38
C GLY A 572 -10.04 20.16 14.19
N ASN A 573 -10.43 20.91 13.16
CA ASN A 573 -9.73 22.14 12.73
C ASN A 573 -10.49 23.46 13.02
N VAL A 574 -9.79 24.59 12.86
CA VAL A 574 -10.36 25.95 13.05
C VAL A 574 -11.37 26.37 11.96
N TYR A 575 -11.55 25.54 10.94
CA TYR A 575 -12.41 25.75 9.77
C TYR A 575 -13.59 24.75 9.72
N GLY A 576 -13.79 23.93 10.76
CA GLY A 576 -14.93 23.01 10.91
C GLY A 576 -14.87 21.71 10.09
N SER A 577 -14.43 21.74 8.83
CA SER A 577 -14.64 20.63 7.88
C SER A 577 -13.40 19.85 7.44
N GLY A 578 -12.19 20.37 7.71
CA GLY A 578 -10.96 19.87 7.07
C GLY A 578 -10.62 20.57 5.74
N ASP A 579 -11.53 21.36 5.16
CA ASP A 579 -11.24 22.19 3.97
C ASP A 579 -10.36 23.40 4.29
N LYS A 580 -9.72 23.95 3.25
CA LYS A 580 -8.81 25.09 3.33
C LYS A 580 -9.47 26.38 2.83
N ALA A 581 -9.53 27.39 3.70
CA ALA A 581 -10.04 28.72 3.34
C ALA A 581 -9.18 29.49 2.31
N SER A 582 -7.89 29.15 2.20
CA SER A 582 -6.98 29.64 1.15
C SER A 582 -5.84 28.63 0.94
N LEU A 583 -4.98 28.85 -0.06
CA LEU A 583 -3.79 28.03 -0.30
C LEU A 583 -2.55 28.49 0.49
N SER A 584 -2.65 29.55 1.29
CA SER A 584 -1.55 30.10 2.08
C SER A 584 -1.21 29.23 3.29
N LEU A 585 0.06 29.25 3.72
CA LEU A 585 0.51 28.63 4.98
C LEU A 585 -0.30 29.13 6.20
N PRO A 586 -0.88 28.26 7.04
CA PRO A 586 -1.75 28.68 8.14
C PRO A 586 -1.00 29.22 9.36
N GLY A 587 -1.74 29.92 10.22
CA GLY A 587 -1.24 30.45 11.49
C GLY A 587 -0.02 31.36 11.33
N GLN A 588 1.02 31.13 12.14
CA GLN A 588 2.24 31.93 12.16
C GLN A 588 3.37 31.36 11.27
N GLN A 589 3.09 30.38 10.40
CA GLN A 589 4.12 29.70 9.61
C GLN A 589 4.77 30.58 8.55
N LYS A 590 3.98 31.41 7.82
CA LYS A 590 4.53 32.41 6.90
C LYS A 590 5.46 33.40 7.60
N ARG A 591 5.04 33.88 8.78
CA ARG A 591 5.83 34.77 9.62
C ARG A 591 7.15 34.11 10.05
N LEU A 592 7.12 32.82 10.40
CA LEU A 592 8.33 32.06 10.72
C LEU A 592 9.30 31.99 9.51
N LEU A 593 8.78 31.75 8.29
CA LEU A 593 9.56 31.79 7.06
C LEU A 593 10.22 33.15 6.82
N GLU A 594 9.45 34.25 6.90
CA GLU A 594 9.98 35.63 6.79
C GLU A 594 11.12 35.89 7.79
N LYS A 595 10.97 35.43 9.03
CA LYS A 595 11.94 35.60 10.12
C LYS A 595 13.22 34.78 9.93
N VAL A 596 13.10 33.55 9.43
CA VAL A 596 14.27 32.70 9.10
C VAL A 596 14.99 33.25 7.86
N LEU A 597 14.27 33.70 6.82
CA LEU A 597 14.87 34.32 5.63
C LEU A 597 15.64 35.60 5.95
N ALA A 598 15.15 36.40 6.91
CA ALA A 598 15.80 37.62 7.39
C ALA A 598 17.15 37.38 8.11
N THR A 599 17.53 36.14 8.42
CA THR A 599 18.89 35.81 8.93
C THR A 599 19.97 35.87 7.85
N GLY A 600 19.60 35.97 6.56
CA GLY A 600 20.54 35.95 5.43
C GLY A 600 21.08 34.56 5.08
N LYS A 601 20.61 33.50 5.73
CA LYS A 601 21.06 32.11 5.51
C LYS A 601 20.37 31.47 4.31
N PRO A 602 21.01 30.48 3.65
CA PRO A 602 20.31 29.57 2.76
C PRO A 602 19.18 28.82 3.49
N VAL A 603 18.00 28.80 2.91
CA VAL A 603 16.81 28.10 3.42
C VAL A 603 16.35 27.07 2.39
N ILE A 604 16.14 25.85 2.84
CA ILE A 604 15.38 24.81 2.12
C ILE A 604 14.01 24.75 2.78
N VAL A 605 12.94 24.92 2.01
CA VAL A 605 11.57 24.76 2.52
C VAL A 605 11.11 23.33 2.24
N VAL A 606 10.51 22.68 3.24
CA VAL A 606 9.88 21.37 3.11
C VAL A 606 8.41 21.53 3.47
N LEU A 607 7.51 21.18 2.55
CA LEU A 607 6.06 21.31 2.72
C LEU A 607 5.42 19.94 2.90
N THR A 608 4.81 19.69 4.05
CA THR A 608 3.93 18.53 4.27
C THR A 608 2.48 18.98 4.17
N ALA A 609 1.76 18.48 3.17
CA ALA A 609 0.31 18.64 3.03
C ALA A 609 -0.18 17.60 2.03
N GLY A 610 -1.44 17.21 2.09
CA GLY A 610 -2.06 16.40 1.05
C GLY A 610 -2.48 17.20 -0.19
N SER A 611 -2.09 18.48 -0.29
CA SER A 611 -2.66 19.45 -1.23
C SER A 611 -1.70 20.59 -1.60
N ALA A 612 -2.14 21.42 -2.55
CA ALA A 612 -1.42 22.62 -2.97
C ALA A 612 -1.27 23.65 -1.85
N LEU A 613 -0.05 24.15 -1.67
CA LEU A 613 0.29 25.25 -0.76
C LEU A 613 1.14 26.31 -1.47
N SER A 614 0.88 27.56 -1.10
CA SER A 614 1.56 28.78 -1.55
C SER A 614 2.36 29.39 -0.39
N LEU A 615 3.52 29.96 -0.71
CA LEU A 615 4.33 30.78 0.20
C LEU A 615 4.01 32.29 0.04
N ASP A 616 2.90 32.61 -0.63
CA ASP A 616 2.44 33.97 -0.95
C ASP A 616 3.50 34.83 -1.68
N GLY A 617 4.25 34.23 -2.60
CA GLY A 617 5.31 34.90 -3.38
C GLY A 617 6.72 34.81 -2.79
N LEU A 618 6.90 34.18 -1.62
CA LEU A 618 8.22 33.95 -1.02
C LEU A 618 9.03 32.83 -1.70
N GLU A 619 8.43 32.06 -2.62
CA GLU A 619 9.11 31.07 -3.48
C GLU A 619 10.25 31.71 -4.28
N GLY A 620 10.04 32.94 -4.75
CA GLY A 620 11.01 33.74 -5.50
C GLY A 620 12.10 34.37 -4.64
N HIS A 621 12.03 34.27 -3.31
CA HIS A 621 12.99 34.94 -2.42
C HIS A 621 14.41 34.34 -2.58
N PRO A 622 15.48 35.15 -2.74
CA PRO A 622 16.80 34.66 -3.14
C PRO A 622 17.50 33.77 -2.09
N ASN A 623 17.00 33.75 -0.85
CA ASN A 623 17.48 32.82 0.19
C ASN A 623 16.73 31.48 0.21
N VAL A 624 15.55 31.34 -0.40
CA VAL A 624 14.86 30.05 -0.57
C VAL A 624 15.57 29.30 -1.70
N LYS A 625 16.49 28.40 -1.36
CA LYS A 625 17.36 27.70 -2.30
C LYS A 625 16.77 26.42 -2.89
N ALA A 626 15.89 25.77 -2.14
CA ALA A 626 15.09 24.68 -2.65
C ALA A 626 13.72 24.64 -1.95
N ILE A 627 12.74 24.05 -2.63
CA ILE A 627 11.42 23.76 -2.10
C ILE A 627 11.13 22.30 -2.42
N ILE A 628 10.87 21.48 -1.41
CA ILE A 628 10.44 20.09 -1.54
C ILE A 628 9.02 19.99 -1.01
N HIS A 629 8.10 19.48 -1.82
CA HIS A 629 6.78 19.06 -1.36
C HIS A 629 6.83 17.57 -1.01
N ALA A 630 6.60 17.27 0.26
CA ALA A 630 6.82 15.96 0.87
C ALA A 630 5.54 15.10 1.00
N TRP A 631 4.38 15.67 0.69
CA TRP A 631 3.06 15.08 0.96
C TRP A 631 2.89 14.70 2.45
N TYR A 632 2.21 13.59 2.73
CA TYR A 632 2.32 12.84 3.98
C TYR A 632 3.14 11.56 3.71
N PRO A 633 4.47 11.57 3.95
CA PRO A 633 5.41 10.59 3.39
C PRO A 633 5.55 9.25 4.15
N GLY A 634 4.60 8.91 5.03
CA GLY A 634 4.59 7.67 5.80
C GLY A 634 5.71 7.54 6.85
N SER A 635 5.81 6.35 7.45
CA SER A 635 6.71 6.04 8.58
C SER A 635 8.18 6.32 8.30
N HIS A 636 8.64 6.15 7.06
CA HIS A 636 10.05 6.37 6.68
C HIS A 636 10.30 7.73 6.02
N GLY A 637 9.32 8.63 5.99
CA GLY A 637 9.41 9.92 5.31
C GLY A 637 10.58 10.82 5.73
N GLY A 638 10.97 10.79 7.02
CA GLY A 638 12.16 11.49 7.48
C GLY A 638 13.47 10.97 6.87
N ARG A 639 13.55 9.65 6.63
CA ARG A 639 14.70 9.03 5.95
C ARG A 639 14.68 9.32 4.45
N ALA A 640 13.51 9.29 3.81
CA ALA A 640 13.34 9.65 2.40
C ALA A 640 13.80 11.10 2.12
N LEU A 641 13.34 12.06 2.94
CA LEU A 641 13.79 13.45 2.86
C LEU A 641 15.31 13.56 2.99
N ALA A 642 15.92 12.86 3.96
CA ALA A 642 17.36 12.90 4.15
C ALA A 642 18.14 12.28 2.98
N ASN A 643 17.66 11.16 2.42
CA ASN A 643 18.26 10.53 1.24
C ASN A 643 18.22 11.48 0.02
N ILE A 644 17.10 12.17 -0.20
CA ILE A 644 16.97 13.22 -1.23
C ILE A 644 17.94 14.37 -0.96
N LEU A 645 17.84 15.01 0.22
CA LEU A 645 18.62 16.20 0.59
C LEU A 645 20.12 16.02 0.38
N PHE A 646 20.67 14.84 0.67
CA PHE A 646 22.10 14.55 0.58
C PHE A 646 22.49 13.66 -0.62
N GLY A 647 21.60 13.47 -1.60
CA GLY A 647 21.90 12.81 -2.87
C GLY A 647 22.09 11.28 -2.82
N ASP A 648 21.67 10.62 -1.73
CA ASP A 648 21.55 9.15 -1.72
C ASP A 648 20.37 8.68 -2.60
N ALA A 649 19.41 9.56 -2.87
CA ALA A 649 18.36 9.42 -3.89
C ALA A 649 18.22 10.71 -4.70
N SER A 650 17.87 10.62 -5.99
CA SER A 650 17.32 11.77 -6.73
C SER A 650 15.83 11.88 -6.41
N PRO A 651 15.28 13.08 -6.16
CA PRO A 651 13.84 13.27 -6.22
C PRO A 651 13.37 12.96 -7.64
N SER A 652 12.18 12.39 -7.75
CA SER A 652 11.55 12.00 -9.03
C SER A 652 10.01 12.02 -8.98
N GLY A 653 9.43 12.63 -7.94
CA GLY A 653 8.00 12.86 -7.86
C GLY A 653 7.56 13.93 -8.86
N LYS A 654 6.33 13.80 -9.37
CA LYS A 654 5.63 14.81 -10.15
C LYS A 654 4.33 15.19 -9.44
N LEU A 655 3.87 16.41 -9.63
CA LEU A 655 2.59 16.87 -9.12
C LEU A 655 1.42 16.18 -9.84
N PRO A 656 0.52 15.47 -9.13
CA PRO A 656 -0.73 14.95 -9.68
C PRO A 656 -1.87 15.99 -9.66
N VAL A 657 -1.58 17.23 -9.24
CA VAL A 657 -2.51 18.37 -9.15
C VAL A 657 -1.84 19.68 -9.53
N THR A 658 -2.60 20.66 -9.97
CA THR A 658 -2.12 22.01 -10.32
C THR A 658 -2.01 22.88 -9.06
N PHE A 659 -0.83 23.43 -8.78
CA PHE A 659 -0.62 24.38 -7.68
C PHE A 659 -0.91 25.79 -8.17
N TYR A 660 -2.11 26.27 -7.87
CA TYR A 660 -2.53 27.66 -8.06
C TYR A 660 -1.79 28.61 -7.12
N LYS A 661 -1.61 29.86 -7.54
CA LYS A 661 -0.93 30.91 -6.76
C LYS A 661 -1.67 31.32 -5.49
N ASP A 662 -2.98 31.45 -5.61
CA ASP A 662 -3.93 31.78 -4.56
C ASP A 662 -5.33 31.27 -4.99
N THR A 663 -6.40 31.68 -4.31
CA THR A 663 -7.78 31.28 -4.63
C THR A 663 -8.55 32.31 -5.46
N VAL A 664 -7.92 33.37 -5.98
CA VAL A 664 -8.59 34.44 -6.72
C VAL A 664 -8.94 33.95 -8.13
N GLY A 665 -10.23 33.97 -8.45
CA GLY A 665 -10.74 33.52 -9.75
C GLY A 665 -11.05 32.02 -9.83
N LEU A 666 -10.74 31.23 -8.78
CA LEU A 666 -11.36 29.91 -8.64
C LEU A 666 -12.89 30.08 -8.52
N PRO A 667 -13.71 29.25 -9.21
CA PRO A 667 -15.15 29.24 -9.02
C PRO A 667 -15.57 28.93 -7.57
N ASP A 668 -16.86 29.08 -7.27
CA ASP A 668 -17.41 28.63 -6.00
C ASP A 668 -17.11 27.14 -5.77
N PHE A 669 -16.90 26.71 -4.52
CA PHE A 669 -16.55 25.33 -4.24
C PHE A 669 -17.71 24.37 -4.59
N SER A 670 -18.95 24.83 -4.49
CA SER A 670 -20.15 24.09 -4.94
C SER A 670 -20.33 24.06 -6.48
N ASP A 671 -19.57 24.84 -7.26
CA ASP A 671 -19.59 24.75 -8.72
C ASP A 671 -18.85 23.49 -9.17
N TYR A 672 -19.62 22.48 -9.58
CA TYR A 672 -19.16 21.18 -10.06
C TYR A 672 -18.85 21.12 -11.56
N SER A 673 -18.98 22.24 -12.29
CA SER A 673 -18.44 22.31 -13.65
C SER A 673 -16.92 22.24 -13.64
N MET A 674 -16.33 21.78 -14.74
CA MET A 674 -14.87 21.75 -14.90
C MET A 674 -14.30 23.09 -15.42
N SER A 675 -15.12 24.14 -15.48
CA SER A 675 -14.69 25.49 -15.88
C SER A 675 -13.65 26.05 -14.89
N GLU A 676 -12.53 26.55 -15.40
CA GLU A 676 -11.37 27.01 -14.62
C GLU A 676 -10.74 25.98 -13.64
N ARG A 677 -11.19 24.72 -13.65
CA ARG A 677 -10.67 23.61 -12.83
C ARG A 677 -9.59 22.83 -13.56
N THR A 678 -8.57 22.39 -12.83
CA THR A 678 -7.46 21.54 -13.31
C THR A 678 -6.64 22.13 -14.46
N TYR A 679 -5.53 21.50 -14.78
CA TYR A 679 -4.70 21.86 -15.93
C TYR A 679 -5.44 21.77 -17.28
N GLN A 680 -6.48 20.93 -17.40
CA GLN A 680 -7.19 20.76 -18.66
C GLN A 680 -8.05 21.97 -19.03
N ASN A 681 -8.52 22.77 -18.05
CA ASN A 681 -9.49 23.85 -18.28
C ASN A 681 -9.15 25.21 -17.63
N THR A 682 -8.11 25.34 -16.80
CA THR A 682 -7.80 26.60 -16.12
C THR A 682 -6.99 27.61 -16.95
N GLN A 683 -7.27 28.90 -16.77
CA GLN A 683 -6.48 30.05 -17.24
C GLN A 683 -5.98 30.94 -16.08
N LEU A 684 -6.13 30.48 -14.82
CA LEU A 684 -5.66 31.16 -13.63
C LEU A 684 -4.12 31.12 -13.52
N GLU A 685 -3.55 31.94 -12.62
CA GLU A 685 -2.09 31.98 -12.41
C GLU A 685 -1.63 30.78 -11.59
N VAL A 686 -0.77 29.95 -12.19
CA VAL A 686 -0.24 28.70 -11.64
C VAL A 686 1.20 28.88 -11.20
N LEU A 687 1.55 28.42 -9.99
CA LEU A 687 2.92 28.34 -9.49
C LEU A 687 3.64 27.12 -10.07
N TYR A 688 2.99 25.96 -10.00
CA TYR A 688 3.54 24.69 -10.47
C TYR A 688 2.43 23.88 -11.19
N PRO A 689 2.58 23.58 -12.49
CA PRO A 689 1.56 22.85 -13.25
C PRO A 689 1.46 21.38 -12.82
N PHE A 690 0.30 20.75 -13.05
CA PHE A 690 0.19 19.29 -13.10
C PHE A 690 1.32 18.69 -13.96
N GLY A 691 1.90 17.56 -13.54
CA GLY A 691 3.03 16.92 -14.21
C GLY A 691 4.39 17.57 -13.94
N TYR A 692 4.47 18.65 -13.16
CA TYR A 692 5.73 19.32 -12.79
C TYR A 692 6.48 18.60 -11.66
N GLY A 693 7.81 18.70 -11.69
CA GLY A 693 8.72 18.22 -10.64
C GLY A 693 10.13 18.10 -11.17
N LEU A 694 11.12 18.56 -10.41
CA LEU A 694 12.53 18.57 -10.82
C LEU A 694 13.27 17.30 -10.37
N THR A 695 14.24 16.85 -11.17
CA THR A 695 15.23 15.83 -10.80
C THR A 695 16.62 16.47 -10.58
N TYR A 696 17.64 15.70 -10.20
CA TYR A 696 19.04 16.16 -10.20
C TYR A 696 19.77 15.96 -11.55
N GLY A 697 19.18 15.19 -12.47
CA GLY A 697 19.64 15.11 -13.85
C GLY A 697 19.07 16.24 -14.71
N GLN A 698 19.20 16.11 -16.03
CA GLN A 698 18.51 16.97 -16.99
C GLN A 698 18.05 16.10 -18.16
N ALA A 699 16.85 15.55 -18.03
CA ALA A 699 16.24 14.73 -19.06
C ALA A 699 15.81 15.58 -20.26
N VAL A 700 16.04 15.09 -21.48
CA VAL A 700 15.66 15.78 -22.72
C VAL A 700 15.13 14.77 -23.74
N VAL A 701 13.98 15.07 -24.37
CA VAL A 701 13.44 14.30 -25.49
C VAL A 701 14.20 14.69 -26.76
N LYS A 702 14.99 13.76 -27.34
CA LYS A 702 15.76 14.01 -28.57
C LYS A 702 14.91 13.88 -29.83
N SER A 703 14.05 12.87 -29.88
CA SER A 703 13.24 12.54 -31.06
C SER A 703 12.09 11.61 -30.70
N ALA A 704 11.06 11.58 -31.54
CA ALA A 704 10.04 10.54 -31.52
C ALA A 704 9.67 10.10 -32.94
N THR A 705 9.21 8.87 -33.09
CA THR A 705 8.55 8.30 -34.27
C THR A 705 7.24 7.64 -33.82
N LEU A 706 6.25 7.63 -34.70
CA LEU A 706 4.90 7.13 -34.42
C LEU A 706 4.45 6.29 -35.62
N GLU A 707 4.28 5.00 -35.39
CA GLU A 707 3.88 4.01 -36.39
C GLU A 707 2.85 3.08 -35.73
N ASP A 708 1.68 2.89 -36.33
CA ASP A 708 0.58 2.03 -35.83
C ASP A 708 0.29 2.17 -34.31
N LEU A 709 0.15 3.41 -33.83
CA LEU A 709 -0.02 3.81 -32.41
C LEU A 709 1.14 3.45 -31.45
N ALA A 710 2.22 2.83 -31.94
CA ALA A 710 3.46 2.67 -31.21
C ALA A 710 4.30 3.96 -31.30
N LEU A 711 4.32 4.73 -30.21
CA LEU A 711 5.09 5.96 -30.07
C LEU A 711 6.48 5.61 -29.52
N THR A 712 7.49 5.54 -30.40
CA THR A 712 8.87 5.26 -30.04
C THR A 712 9.67 6.54 -29.87
N ILE A 713 10.32 6.71 -28.74
CA ILE A 713 10.89 7.98 -28.26
C ILE A 713 12.35 7.76 -27.86
N THR A 714 13.24 8.65 -28.32
CA THR A 714 14.65 8.69 -27.91
C THR A 714 14.84 9.79 -26.89
N LEU A 715 15.38 9.43 -25.74
CA LEU A 715 15.60 10.27 -24.57
C LEU A 715 17.10 10.34 -24.27
N THR A 716 17.53 11.40 -23.60
CA THR A 716 18.90 11.56 -23.12
C THR A 716 18.91 12.26 -21.77
N ASN A 717 20.02 12.18 -21.04
CA ASN A 717 20.24 12.98 -19.84
C ASN A 717 21.52 13.81 -19.97
N THR A 718 21.36 15.13 -20.13
CA THR A 718 22.46 16.10 -20.28
C THR A 718 23.00 16.61 -18.93
N GLY A 719 22.42 16.17 -17.81
CA GLY A 719 22.78 16.60 -16.47
C GLY A 719 24.02 15.93 -15.90
N GLU A 720 24.45 16.36 -14.71
CA GLU A 720 25.62 15.80 -14.05
C GLU A 720 25.37 14.50 -13.29
N TYR A 721 24.10 14.21 -12.97
CA TYR A 721 23.65 13.05 -12.20
C TYR A 721 22.77 12.16 -13.09
N ALA A 722 22.85 10.85 -12.92
CA ALA A 722 21.81 9.96 -13.42
C ALA A 722 20.48 10.28 -12.72
N CYS A 723 19.36 10.23 -13.44
CA CYS A 723 18.04 10.49 -12.86
C CYS A 723 17.02 9.43 -13.28
N GLU A 724 15.92 9.41 -12.53
CA GLU A 724 14.71 8.71 -12.91
C GLU A 724 13.63 9.79 -13.10
N GLU A 725 13.02 9.85 -14.27
CA GLU A 725 12.21 10.99 -14.72
C GLU A 725 10.89 10.53 -15.36
N VAL A 726 9.79 11.28 -15.22
CA VAL A 726 8.47 10.90 -15.77
C VAL A 726 8.18 11.61 -17.09
N LEU A 727 8.35 10.86 -18.19
CA LEU A 727 7.91 11.18 -19.54
C LEU A 727 6.38 11.18 -19.61
N GLN A 728 5.80 12.19 -20.23
CA GLN A 728 4.36 12.44 -20.30
C GLN A 728 3.97 12.70 -21.75
N VAL A 729 2.88 12.06 -22.18
CA VAL A 729 2.32 12.22 -23.54
C VAL A 729 0.92 12.82 -23.41
N TYR A 730 0.79 14.05 -23.88
CA TYR A 730 -0.45 14.81 -23.86
C TYR A 730 -1.02 14.96 -25.27
N ALA A 731 -2.34 14.91 -25.42
CA ALA A 731 -3.03 15.14 -26.69
C ALA A 731 -3.92 16.39 -26.66
N LYS A 732 -3.79 17.24 -27.68
CA LYS A 732 -4.79 18.24 -28.06
C LYS A 732 -5.52 17.76 -29.31
N ILE A 733 -6.78 17.37 -29.17
CA ILE A 733 -7.66 16.94 -30.26
C ILE A 733 -8.25 18.16 -30.96
N ALA A 734 -8.32 18.14 -32.30
CA ALA A 734 -8.87 19.21 -33.12
C ALA A 734 -10.41 19.14 -33.24
N SER A 735 -11.09 19.21 -32.09
CA SER A 735 -12.56 19.17 -31.93
C SER A 735 -13.03 20.34 -31.06
N GLU A 736 -14.26 20.83 -31.28
CA GLU A 736 -14.91 21.81 -30.38
C GLU A 736 -15.33 21.19 -29.04
N PHE A 737 -15.42 19.86 -28.97
CA PHE A 737 -15.73 19.11 -27.75
C PHE A 737 -14.50 18.73 -26.92
N ALA A 738 -13.28 18.99 -27.40
CA ALA A 738 -12.07 18.72 -26.61
C ALA A 738 -11.98 19.67 -25.38
N PRO A 739 -11.41 19.22 -24.24
CA PRO A 739 -11.06 20.11 -23.13
C PRO A 739 -10.28 21.35 -23.58
N LYS A 740 -10.35 22.44 -22.80
CA LYS A 740 -9.84 23.77 -23.19
C LYS A 740 -8.37 23.71 -23.65
N HIS A 741 -7.55 23.01 -22.88
CA HIS A 741 -6.15 22.72 -23.15
C HIS A 741 -5.99 21.30 -23.71
N HIS A 742 -5.00 20.56 -23.24
CA HIS A 742 -4.65 19.21 -23.66
C HIS A 742 -4.99 18.22 -22.53
N LYS A 743 -5.08 16.92 -22.82
CA LYS A 743 -5.30 15.87 -21.81
C LYS A 743 -4.17 14.83 -21.84
N LEU A 744 -3.83 14.25 -20.70
CA LEU A 744 -2.87 13.16 -20.58
C LEU A 744 -3.43 11.91 -21.26
N ILE A 745 -2.60 11.22 -22.06
CA ILE A 745 -3.00 9.98 -22.74
C ILE A 745 -2.06 8.79 -22.51
N ALA A 746 -0.83 9.06 -22.03
CA ALA A 746 0.12 8.06 -21.53
C ALA A 746 1.22 8.73 -20.69
N PHE A 747 1.88 7.97 -19.82
CA PHE A 747 3.09 8.39 -19.11
C PHE A 747 4.01 7.19 -18.83
N GLU A 748 5.32 7.40 -18.93
CA GLU A 748 6.36 6.39 -18.68
C GLU A 748 7.50 7.02 -17.85
N ARG A 749 8.26 6.24 -17.09
CA ARG A 749 9.28 6.74 -16.14
C ARG A 749 10.57 6.03 -16.39
N VAL A 750 11.56 6.83 -16.71
CA VAL A 750 12.72 6.40 -17.44
C VAL A 750 13.94 6.61 -16.57
N VAL A 751 14.69 5.54 -16.34
CA VAL A 751 16.02 5.63 -15.72
C VAL A 751 16.97 6.08 -16.82
N LEU A 752 17.54 7.28 -16.68
CA LEU A 752 18.42 7.90 -17.67
C LEU A 752 19.85 8.01 -17.11
N PRO A 753 20.77 7.11 -17.52
CA PRO A 753 22.18 7.21 -17.19
C PRO A 753 22.78 8.51 -17.72
N LYS A 754 23.87 8.97 -17.10
CA LYS A 754 24.53 10.23 -17.45
C LYS A 754 25.06 10.20 -18.89
N ALA A 755 24.59 11.11 -19.74
CA ALA A 755 25.02 11.28 -21.13
C ALA A 755 24.86 10.04 -22.04
N GLU A 756 23.95 9.11 -21.68
CA GLU A 756 23.54 8.00 -22.54
C GLU A 756 22.16 8.26 -23.17
N ASP A 757 21.88 7.60 -24.30
CA ASP A 757 20.60 7.67 -25.00
C ASP A 757 19.77 6.43 -24.70
N VAL A 758 18.53 6.63 -24.26
CA VAL A 758 17.58 5.58 -23.90
C VAL A 758 16.41 5.64 -24.88
N GLN A 759 15.98 4.48 -25.38
CA GLN A 759 14.83 4.35 -26.27
C GLN A 759 13.67 3.66 -25.54
N VAL A 760 12.48 4.23 -25.65
CA VAL A 760 11.23 3.76 -25.02
C VAL A 760 10.12 3.72 -26.07
N THR A 761 9.24 2.73 -26.02
CA THR A 761 8.09 2.61 -26.93
C THR A 761 6.79 2.49 -26.13
N ILE A 762 5.91 3.47 -26.28
CA ILE A 762 4.61 3.54 -25.61
C ILE A 762 3.52 3.19 -26.63
N HIS A 763 2.62 2.27 -26.31
CA HIS A 763 1.48 1.92 -27.16
C HIS A 763 0.25 2.75 -26.77
N LEU A 764 -0.17 3.68 -27.63
CA LEU A 764 -1.29 4.58 -27.35
C LEU A 764 -2.64 3.87 -27.56
N LYS A 765 -3.50 3.85 -26.52
CA LYS A 765 -4.88 3.35 -26.63
C LYS A 765 -5.68 4.25 -27.57
N SER A 766 -6.34 3.71 -28.60
CA SER A 766 -7.09 4.51 -29.60
C SER A 766 -8.26 5.30 -28.99
N ASP A 767 -8.89 4.75 -27.95
CA ASP A 767 -9.93 5.42 -27.16
C ASP A 767 -9.45 6.72 -26.50
N SER A 768 -8.15 6.86 -26.20
CA SER A 768 -7.58 8.10 -25.66
C SER A 768 -7.75 9.30 -26.59
N PHE A 769 -8.00 9.08 -27.90
CA PHE A 769 -8.26 10.14 -28.88
C PHE A 769 -9.73 10.55 -29.01
N LYS A 770 -10.66 9.92 -28.29
CA LYS A 770 -12.08 10.32 -28.26
C LYS A 770 -12.31 11.58 -27.43
N VAL A 771 -13.44 12.24 -27.68
CA VAL A 771 -13.94 13.41 -26.93
C VAL A 771 -15.37 13.17 -26.48
N VAL A 772 -15.82 13.88 -25.44
CA VAL A 772 -17.21 13.78 -24.95
C VAL A 772 -18.05 14.95 -25.48
N ASN A 773 -19.12 14.66 -26.22
CA ASN A 773 -20.03 15.68 -26.74
C ASN A 773 -20.91 16.31 -25.64
N THR A 774 -21.74 17.30 -25.97
CA THR A 774 -22.62 17.98 -24.99
C THR A 774 -23.76 17.10 -24.45
N GLN A 775 -23.94 15.88 -24.97
CA GLN A 775 -24.90 14.88 -24.51
C GLN A 775 -24.27 13.87 -23.53
N GLY A 776 -22.94 13.92 -23.32
CA GLY A 776 -22.20 12.97 -22.48
C GLY A 776 -21.77 11.70 -23.22
N GLU A 777 -21.77 11.71 -24.56
CA GLU A 777 -21.41 10.57 -25.40
C GLU A 777 -19.94 10.65 -25.85
N TRP A 778 -19.20 9.56 -25.69
CA TRP A 778 -17.83 9.41 -26.20
C TRP A 778 -17.83 9.20 -27.71
N ILE A 779 -17.33 10.18 -28.47
CA ILE A 779 -17.29 10.16 -29.93
C ILE A 779 -15.86 10.25 -30.48
N ALA A 780 -15.67 9.69 -31.68
CA ALA A 780 -14.52 10.01 -32.53
C ALA A 780 -14.86 11.27 -33.32
N ASP A 781 -14.13 12.37 -33.06
CA ASP A 781 -14.34 13.67 -33.72
C ASP A 781 -13.00 14.43 -33.86
N GLY A 782 -12.97 15.37 -34.80
CA GLY A 782 -11.78 16.09 -35.23
C GLY A 782 -11.00 15.33 -36.30
N ALA A 783 -10.26 16.07 -37.14
CA ALA A 783 -9.44 15.48 -38.21
C ALA A 783 -8.07 15.00 -37.72
N THR A 784 -7.52 15.65 -36.70
CA THR A 784 -6.16 15.39 -36.18
C THR A 784 -6.10 15.58 -34.67
N ALA A 785 -5.05 15.02 -34.05
CA ALA A 785 -4.60 15.43 -32.73
C ALA A 785 -3.12 15.85 -32.78
N ILE A 786 -2.76 16.82 -31.95
CA ILE A 786 -1.37 17.19 -31.67
C ILE A 786 -0.97 16.50 -30.37
N LEU A 787 0.00 15.58 -30.48
CA LEU A 787 0.70 15.01 -29.34
C LEU A 787 1.83 15.96 -28.93
N SER A 788 2.01 16.13 -27.63
CA SER A 788 3.18 16.76 -27.00
C SER A 788 3.85 15.75 -26.09
N ILE A 789 5.17 15.66 -26.20
CA ILE A 789 6.01 14.60 -25.62
C ILE A 789 7.14 15.27 -24.85
N ASP A 790 7.07 15.25 -23.51
CA ASP A 790 8.01 15.96 -22.64
C ASP A 790 8.00 15.39 -21.20
N PHE A 791 8.81 15.95 -20.30
CA PHE A 791 8.89 15.57 -18.88
C PHE A 791 8.02 16.44 -17.95
N GLY A 792 6.99 17.06 -18.52
CA GLY A 792 6.00 17.93 -17.89
C GLY A 792 4.91 18.31 -18.90
N GLN A 793 4.02 19.23 -18.52
CA GLN A 793 3.02 19.77 -19.44
C GLN A 793 3.63 20.45 -20.69
N PRO A 794 2.88 20.54 -21.81
CA PRO A 794 3.35 21.13 -23.07
C PRO A 794 3.83 22.59 -22.92
N THR A 795 5.03 22.84 -23.40
CA THR A 795 5.66 24.17 -23.48
C THR A 795 5.90 24.57 -24.94
N ALA A 796 6.54 25.73 -25.16
CA ALA A 796 6.97 26.14 -26.50
C ALA A 796 8.13 25.29 -27.05
N ASP A 797 8.88 24.60 -26.19
CA ASP A 797 10.07 23.80 -26.53
C ASP A 797 9.77 22.29 -26.61
N SER A 798 8.57 21.86 -26.20
CA SER A 798 8.17 20.45 -26.13
C SER A 798 8.07 19.78 -27.51
N LEU A 799 8.43 18.50 -27.60
CA LEU A 799 8.44 17.79 -28.88
C LEU A 799 7.01 17.46 -29.34
N LEU A 800 6.59 18.05 -30.46
CA LEU A 800 5.26 17.85 -31.03
C LEU A 800 5.21 16.79 -32.14
N LYS A 801 4.09 16.07 -32.23
CA LYS A 801 3.71 15.19 -33.35
C LYS A 801 2.24 15.38 -33.72
N THR A 802 1.90 15.27 -34.99
CA THR A 802 0.51 15.27 -35.45
C THR A 802 0.12 13.86 -35.88
N ILE A 803 -1.06 13.40 -35.44
CA ILE A 803 -1.67 12.13 -35.85
C ILE A 803 -3.00 12.40 -36.58
N SER A 804 -3.31 11.62 -37.61
CA SER A 804 -4.59 11.66 -38.34
C SER A 804 -5.63 10.81 -37.59
N LEU A 805 -6.77 11.39 -37.19
CA LEU A 805 -7.76 10.63 -36.42
C LEU A 805 -8.58 9.67 -37.30
N THR A 806 -8.63 9.89 -38.62
CA THR A 806 -9.14 8.88 -39.56
C THR A 806 -8.29 7.60 -39.49
N GLU A 807 -6.96 7.71 -39.38
CA GLU A 807 -6.06 6.56 -39.29
C GLU A 807 -6.15 5.85 -37.92
N VAL A 808 -6.59 6.54 -36.86
CA VAL A 808 -6.82 5.97 -35.51
C VAL A 808 -8.11 5.16 -35.43
N PHE A 809 -9.16 5.57 -36.16
CA PHE A 809 -10.51 5.02 -35.99
C PHE A 809 -11.04 4.18 -37.15
N GLY A 810 -10.52 4.33 -38.38
CA GLY A 810 -10.86 3.52 -39.57
C GLY A 810 -11.77 4.22 -40.57
#